data_AF-A0A8B8EN30-F1
#
_entry.id   AF-A0A8B8EN30-F1
#
_cell.length_a   1.000
_cell.length_b   1.000
_cell.length_c   1.000
_cell.angle_alpha   90.00
_cell.angle_beta   90.00
_cell.angle_gamma   90.00
#
_symmetry.space_group_name_H-M   'P 1'
#
loop_
_entity.id
_entity.type
_entity.pdbx_description
1 polymer ?
#
loop_
_entity_poly.entity_id
_entity_poly.type
_entity_poly.pdbx_seq_one_letter_code
_entity_poly.pdbx_strand_id
1 'polypeptide(L)'
;MSHIRDEEGKFLQHLKTTEDLQLEAVYRDHPYISGTRAKYSKRKLDEYHGPSDHECESTPSDSETVSASDIDDLSDFLGESNEISPGVPLSGRHIVELNILGQYLRKGCSICAEVLNLASCVGESRYGLGSILHIKCDGCQRINSVPTGKRRQNGVWDVNTKLGAAILYTGIGETAVNRFFAALNLPSVDAKTLKKREREVGSAFEAVAESTCQEAIEKEINCTKDQETVSYDAGWQTRGSGRNYASLSGHGSMIGASTGKVLAYAVRCKKCKQCDQDTSKDPSSHDCRKNWTGSSKSMEPDMAVNMLHNLKDKGFHVKNLVMDNDATTISKARSNFDQNIQKFSDFNHTKKNFTNKLYQMKKDKKYSLLGAKTIKHLTKLFAYVVKSNKDPVKLKNNLQSIPCHVFWDHSKCDEWCKYKENPEVYRPINLPYSRYLTGDQLLQDLTLLFGTFAKVSEKLIQIGSTQNNESFNRTVATKNPKTHFYSGSESTAFRVASAVAQRNDGVGFISKVYDHLHLSPGDNTSRYIGKENRKREYQRQQKQAIEYKKRRRELKSSKTQQESTSEIKEGATYQPAVDLEPSQCSTDEIPSQLQPPTSSAHIVNNAQSDFLFFDLETTGLGTESKIVEFACINKNNIFHRYDDSLLVTYWSI
;
A
#
# COMPACT_ATOMS: atom_id res chain seq x y z
N MET A 1 -14.22 10.84 -47.17
CA MET A 1 -14.28 9.84 -48.24
C MET A 1 -15.28 8.78 -47.83
N SER A 2 -16.37 8.64 -48.60
CA SER A 2 -17.52 7.77 -48.32
C SER A 2 -17.19 6.29 -48.58
N HIS A 3 -17.40 5.40 -47.61
CA HIS A 3 -17.19 3.96 -47.77
C HIS A 3 -18.41 3.28 -48.40
N ILE A 4 -18.23 2.66 -49.56
CA ILE A 4 -19.25 1.89 -50.28
C ILE A 4 -19.32 0.47 -49.69
N ARG A 5 -20.54 -0.04 -49.49
CA ARG A 5 -20.88 -1.39 -49.01
C ARG A 5 -21.65 -2.15 -50.09
N ASP A 6 -21.61 -3.47 -50.08
CA ASP A 6 -22.47 -4.30 -50.93
C ASP A 6 -23.92 -4.39 -50.39
N GLU A 7 -24.83 -4.99 -51.18
CA GLU A 7 -26.26 -5.13 -50.86
C GLU A 7 -26.54 -6.00 -49.61
N GLU A 8 -25.50 -6.67 -49.08
CA GLU A 8 -25.56 -7.45 -47.84
C GLU A 8 -24.84 -6.76 -46.67
N GLY A 9 -24.37 -5.52 -46.86
CA GLY A 9 -23.81 -4.66 -45.82
C GLY A 9 -22.36 -4.95 -45.43
N LYS A 10 -21.62 -5.77 -46.19
CA LYS A 10 -20.20 -6.06 -45.96
C LYS A 10 -19.28 -5.05 -46.64
N PHE A 11 -18.12 -4.82 -46.02
CA PHE A 11 -17.05 -3.99 -46.59
C PHE A 11 -16.30 -4.78 -47.65
N LEU A 12 -16.21 -4.25 -48.87
CA LEU A 12 -15.40 -4.81 -49.93
C LEU A 12 -13.90 -4.58 -49.61
N GLN A 13 -13.14 -5.66 -49.40
CA GLN A 13 -11.68 -5.59 -49.28
C GLN A 13 -11.06 -5.21 -50.64
N HIS A 14 -10.30 -4.13 -50.68
CA HIS A 14 -9.56 -3.70 -51.87
C HIS A 14 -8.54 -4.76 -52.31
N LEU A 15 -8.53 -5.06 -53.61
CA LEU A 15 -7.51 -5.82 -54.32
C LEU A 15 -6.16 -5.09 -54.20
N LYS A 16 -5.14 -5.76 -53.65
CA LYS A 16 -3.78 -5.24 -53.47
C LYS A 16 -3.10 -5.03 -54.83
N THR A 17 -2.50 -3.85 -55.04
CA THR A 17 -1.63 -3.54 -56.18
C THR A 17 -0.19 -4.00 -55.93
N THR A 18 0.57 -4.20 -57.00
CA THR A 18 1.91 -4.82 -57.02
C THR A 18 2.98 -4.12 -56.16
N GLU A 19 2.77 -2.86 -55.75
CA GLU A 19 3.65 -2.14 -54.81
C GLU A 19 3.51 -2.62 -53.35
N ASP A 20 2.35 -3.17 -52.95
CA ASP A 20 2.14 -3.71 -51.59
C ASP A 20 2.91 -5.02 -51.34
N LEU A 21 3.34 -5.71 -52.40
CA LEU A 21 4.11 -6.96 -52.31
C LEU A 21 5.60 -6.73 -52.04
N GLN A 22 6.13 -5.53 -52.31
CA GLN A 22 7.54 -5.22 -52.03
C GLN A 22 7.76 -4.81 -50.56
N LEU A 23 6.76 -4.23 -49.89
CA LEU A 23 6.86 -3.88 -48.47
C LEU A 23 6.80 -5.13 -47.55
N GLU A 24 6.07 -6.17 -47.94
CA GLU A 24 6.00 -7.43 -47.17
C GLU A 24 7.29 -8.28 -47.25
N ALA A 25 8.20 -8.01 -48.20
CA ALA A 25 9.48 -8.70 -48.28
C ALA A 25 10.49 -8.24 -47.21
N VAL A 26 10.35 -7.00 -46.71
CA VAL A 26 11.23 -6.44 -45.67
C VAL A 26 10.85 -6.93 -44.26
N TYR A 27 9.65 -7.48 -44.07
CA TYR A 27 9.17 -7.97 -42.77
C TYR A 27 9.30 -9.48 -42.56
N ARG A 28 9.84 -10.25 -43.52
CA ARG A 28 9.93 -11.72 -43.42
C ARG A 28 11.16 -12.27 -42.69
N ASP A 29 12.19 -11.47 -42.45
CA ASP A 29 13.40 -11.94 -41.74
C ASP A 29 13.38 -11.60 -40.23
N HIS A 30 12.26 -11.84 -39.55
CA HIS A 30 12.21 -11.82 -38.08
C HIS A 30 11.64 -13.14 -37.52
N PRO A 31 12.46 -14.01 -36.89
CA PRO A 31 12.05 -15.34 -36.48
C PRO A 31 11.39 -15.30 -35.10
N TYR A 32 10.15 -14.80 -34.99
CA TYR A 32 9.34 -14.97 -33.77
C TYR A 32 7.83 -14.86 -34.03
N ILE A 33 7.28 -15.73 -34.89
CA ILE A 33 5.86 -16.10 -34.79
C ILE A 33 5.69 -17.60 -35.11
N SER A 34 5.81 -18.44 -34.09
CA SER A 34 5.09 -19.71 -33.95
C SER A 34 4.44 -19.63 -32.55
N GLY A 35 3.15 -19.83 -32.32
CA GLY A 35 2.20 -20.70 -32.96
C GLY A 35 1.67 -21.68 -31.91
N THR A 36 0.80 -21.23 -30.99
CA THR A 36 -0.16 -22.11 -30.31
C THR A 36 -1.45 -21.36 -30.01
N ARG A 37 -2.50 -21.74 -30.73
CA ARG A 37 -3.86 -21.20 -30.66
C ARG A 37 -4.60 -21.91 -29.51
N ALA A 38 -4.59 -21.33 -28.31
CA ALA A 38 -5.39 -21.84 -27.20
C ALA A 38 -6.87 -21.42 -27.36
N LYS A 39 -7.76 -22.41 -27.44
CA LYS A 39 -9.22 -22.23 -27.48
C LYS A 39 -9.71 -21.63 -26.16
N TYR A 40 -10.14 -20.37 -26.16
CA TYR A 40 -10.91 -19.81 -25.06
C TYR A 40 -12.41 -20.05 -25.27
N SER A 41 -12.98 -20.79 -24.32
CA SER A 41 -14.42 -21.03 -24.16
C SER A 41 -15.14 -19.73 -23.76
N LYS A 42 -16.19 -19.39 -24.52
CA LYS A 42 -17.13 -18.31 -24.22
C LYS A 42 -17.84 -18.57 -22.88
N ARG A 43 -17.69 -17.67 -21.90
CA ARG A 43 -18.70 -17.47 -20.85
C ARG A 43 -19.18 -16.01 -20.90
N LYS A 44 -20.50 -15.88 -20.88
CA LYS A 44 -21.31 -14.66 -21.00
C LYS A 44 -20.82 -13.56 -20.06
N LEU A 45 -20.60 -12.36 -20.62
CA LEU A 45 -20.73 -11.11 -19.89
C LEU A 45 -22.01 -10.46 -20.42
N ASP A 46 -23.03 -10.42 -19.57
CA ASP A 46 -24.27 -9.71 -19.85
C ASP A 46 -24.04 -8.20 -19.80
N GLU A 47 -24.76 -7.50 -20.67
CA GLU A 47 -24.68 -6.08 -20.98
C GLU A 47 -25.16 -5.21 -19.81
N TYR A 48 -24.48 -4.08 -19.56
CA TYR A 48 -25.09 -2.95 -18.87
C TYR A 48 -24.66 -1.64 -19.52
N HIS A 49 -25.66 -0.94 -20.08
CA HIS A 49 -25.55 0.33 -20.79
C HIS A 49 -25.34 1.49 -19.79
N GLY A 50 -24.30 2.30 -20.01
CA GLY A 50 -24.19 3.63 -19.39
C GLY A 50 -24.78 4.67 -20.33
N PRO A 51 -25.49 5.71 -19.83
CA PRO A 51 -26.05 6.74 -20.69
C PRO A 51 -24.94 7.64 -21.22
N SER A 52 -24.94 7.80 -22.54
CA SER A 52 -24.27 8.86 -23.28
C SER A 52 -25.06 10.14 -23.07
N ASP A 53 -24.46 11.13 -22.41
CA ASP A 53 -24.86 12.52 -22.62
C ASP A 53 -23.61 13.36 -22.79
N HIS A 54 -23.50 13.87 -24.01
CA HIS A 54 -22.64 14.95 -24.42
C HIS A 54 -23.14 16.25 -23.78
N GLU A 55 -22.31 16.93 -23.00
CA GLU A 55 -22.29 18.39 -23.03
C GLU A 55 -20.84 18.89 -23.08
N CYS A 56 -20.66 19.78 -24.05
CA CYS A 56 -19.44 20.37 -24.54
C CYS A 56 -19.22 21.68 -23.78
N GLU A 57 -18.11 21.80 -23.04
CA GLU A 57 -17.63 23.10 -22.57
C GLU A 57 -16.12 23.24 -22.87
N SER A 58 -15.87 24.04 -23.91
CA SER A 58 -14.73 24.94 -24.14
C SER A 58 -13.33 24.49 -23.70
N THR A 59 -12.55 24.09 -24.70
CA THR A 59 -11.08 24.07 -24.68
C THR A 59 -10.49 25.50 -24.65
N PRO A 60 -9.49 25.81 -23.80
CA PRO A 60 -8.56 26.88 -24.11
C PRO A 60 -7.55 26.37 -25.15
N SER A 61 -7.55 26.98 -26.32
CA SER A 61 -6.56 26.77 -27.37
C SER A 61 -5.31 27.57 -27.07
N ASP A 62 -4.40 27.01 -26.27
CA ASP A 62 -3.03 27.53 -26.19
C ASP A 62 -2.13 26.63 -27.05
N SER A 63 -2.09 26.93 -28.34
CA SER A 63 -1.02 26.48 -29.21
C SER A 63 0.25 27.22 -28.81
N GLU A 64 1.13 26.58 -28.04
CA GLU A 64 2.48 27.09 -27.84
C GLU A 64 3.24 27.00 -29.17
N THR A 65 3.19 28.09 -29.93
CA THR A 65 4.18 28.40 -30.96
C THR A 65 5.49 28.71 -30.26
N VAL A 66 6.47 27.82 -30.40
CA VAL A 66 7.85 28.06 -29.97
C VAL A 66 8.37 29.30 -30.70
N SER A 67 8.63 30.38 -29.97
CA SER A 67 9.18 31.62 -30.51
C SER A 67 10.65 31.45 -30.84
N ALA A 68 11.11 32.14 -31.89
CA ALA A 68 12.48 32.12 -32.38
C ALA A 68 13.56 32.59 -31.36
N SER A 69 13.14 33.11 -30.20
CA SER A 69 14.02 33.59 -29.12
C SER A 69 14.60 32.47 -28.25
N ASP A 70 14.08 31.24 -28.30
CA ASP A 70 14.65 30.10 -27.55
C ASP A 70 15.87 29.47 -28.26
N ILE A 71 16.31 30.06 -29.38
CA ILE A 71 17.34 29.52 -30.29
C ILE A 71 18.72 30.12 -30.03
N ASP A 72 18.83 31.24 -29.30
CA ASP A 72 20.09 31.99 -29.14
C ASP A 72 21.06 31.41 -28.08
N ASP A 73 20.66 30.40 -27.31
CA ASP A 73 21.51 29.79 -26.25
C ASP A 73 22.40 28.62 -26.77
N LEU A 74 22.59 28.52 -28.09
CA LEU A 74 23.29 27.41 -28.78
C LEU A 74 24.69 27.77 -29.29
N SER A 75 25.23 28.96 -28.99
CA SER A 75 26.51 29.43 -29.54
C SER A 75 27.77 28.90 -28.86
N ASP A 76 27.68 28.22 -27.71
CA ASP A 76 28.87 27.82 -26.93
C ASP A 76 29.51 26.46 -27.33
N PHE A 77 29.16 25.90 -28.48
CA PHE A 77 29.67 24.58 -28.92
C PHE A 77 30.84 24.62 -29.92
N LEU A 78 31.49 25.77 -30.11
CA LEU A 78 32.63 25.89 -31.03
C LEU A 78 33.90 26.32 -30.28
N GLY A 79 34.56 25.36 -29.65
CA GLY A 79 35.88 25.57 -29.06
C GLY A 79 36.45 24.31 -28.42
N GLU A 80 37.15 23.50 -29.23
CA GLU A 80 38.47 22.90 -28.94
C GLU A 80 38.68 21.56 -29.69
N SER A 81 39.94 21.40 -30.08
CA SER A 81 40.50 20.55 -31.11
C SER A 81 40.48 19.04 -30.82
N ASN A 82 40.39 18.30 -31.93
CA ASN A 82 40.73 16.90 -32.18
C ASN A 82 41.59 16.20 -31.10
N GLU A 83 40.94 15.34 -30.31
CA GLU A 83 41.35 13.95 -30.05
C GLU A 83 40.14 13.22 -29.44
N ILE A 84 39.37 12.51 -30.28
CA ILE A 84 38.21 11.73 -29.84
C ILE A 84 38.76 10.38 -29.37
N SER A 85 38.69 10.10 -28.07
CA SER A 85 38.89 8.74 -27.52
C SER A 85 38.04 7.76 -28.34
N PRO A 86 38.54 6.57 -28.74
CA PRO A 86 37.78 5.66 -29.60
C PRO A 86 36.40 5.40 -28.99
N GLY A 87 35.36 5.93 -29.63
CA GLY A 87 33.98 5.85 -29.14
C GLY A 87 33.54 4.40 -29.04
N VAL A 88 32.58 4.13 -28.16
CA VAL A 88 31.99 2.79 -28.06
C VAL A 88 31.18 2.55 -29.34
N PRO A 89 31.28 1.35 -29.98
CA PRO A 89 30.44 1.01 -31.11
C PRO A 89 28.96 1.17 -30.74
N LEU A 90 28.19 1.85 -31.59
CA LEU A 90 26.76 2.05 -31.36
C LEU A 90 26.07 0.67 -31.35
N SER A 91 25.60 0.24 -30.18
CA SER A 91 24.95 -1.04 -29.99
C SER A 91 23.97 -1.01 -28.82
N GLY A 92 22.97 -1.89 -28.86
CA GLY A 92 21.93 -1.98 -27.84
C GLY A 92 20.80 -0.96 -28.03
N ARG A 93 20.02 -0.72 -26.97
CA ARG A 93 18.94 0.27 -26.96
C ARG A 93 19.34 1.53 -26.21
N HIS A 94 18.84 2.67 -26.65
CA HIS A 94 19.09 3.98 -26.04
C HIS A 94 17.78 4.69 -25.71
N ILE A 95 17.83 5.57 -24.72
CA ILE A 95 16.76 6.51 -24.43
C ILE A 95 17.12 7.84 -25.10
N VAL A 96 16.25 8.31 -26.00
CA VAL A 96 16.49 9.50 -26.81
C VAL A 96 15.28 10.44 -26.76
N GLU A 97 15.52 11.74 -26.70
CA GLU A 97 14.50 12.76 -26.93
C GLU A 97 14.42 13.05 -28.43
N LEU A 98 13.41 12.45 -29.09
CA LEU A 98 13.28 12.46 -30.55
C LEU A 98 13.27 13.87 -31.16
N ASN A 99 12.63 14.84 -30.50
CA ASN A 99 12.58 16.21 -31.00
C ASN A 99 13.97 16.84 -31.05
N ILE A 100 14.79 16.63 -30.02
CA ILE A 100 16.16 17.16 -29.96
C ILE A 100 17.02 16.46 -31.00
N LEU A 101 16.98 15.12 -31.02
CA LEU A 101 17.74 14.35 -32.00
C LEU A 101 17.40 14.81 -33.43
N GLY A 102 16.11 14.91 -33.76
CA GLY A 102 15.65 15.37 -35.07
C GLY A 102 16.10 16.79 -35.41
N GLN A 103 16.08 17.72 -34.45
CA GLN A 103 16.57 19.09 -34.65
C GLN A 103 18.06 19.12 -34.99
N TYR A 104 18.90 18.37 -34.28
CA TYR A 104 20.34 18.32 -34.56
C TYR A 104 20.67 17.62 -35.89
N LEU A 105 19.95 16.54 -36.23
CA LEU A 105 20.12 15.89 -37.53
C LEU A 105 19.73 16.84 -38.68
N ARG A 106 18.66 17.62 -38.50
CA ARG A 106 18.18 18.62 -39.47
C ARG A 106 19.07 19.87 -39.55
N LYS A 107 19.65 20.32 -38.42
CA LYS A 107 20.67 21.39 -38.40
C LYS A 107 21.86 21.04 -39.30
N GLY A 108 22.10 19.74 -39.48
CA GLY A 108 23.05 19.22 -40.44
C GLY A 108 24.49 19.37 -39.98
N CYS A 109 25.41 19.10 -40.90
CA CYS A 109 26.82 19.19 -40.64
C CYS A 109 27.24 20.63 -40.29
N SER A 110 28.06 20.77 -39.24
CA SER A 110 28.66 22.04 -38.81
C SER A 110 29.46 22.79 -39.89
N ILE A 111 29.86 22.13 -40.98
CA ILE A 111 30.66 22.71 -42.06
C ILE A 111 29.83 22.92 -43.33
N CYS A 112 29.20 21.86 -43.85
CA CYS A 112 28.50 21.92 -45.14
C CYS A 112 26.97 22.00 -45.03
N ALA A 113 26.41 22.04 -43.82
CA ALA A 113 24.97 22.07 -43.53
C ALA A 113 24.17 20.86 -44.09
N GLU A 114 24.83 19.84 -44.62
CA GLU A 114 24.17 18.63 -45.11
C GLU A 114 23.52 17.85 -43.96
N VAL A 115 22.31 17.35 -44.20
CA VAL A 115 21.54 16.58 -43.20
C VAL A 115 22.35 15.37 -42.74
N LEU A 116 22.41 15.16 -41.42
CA LEU A 116 23.15 14.05 -40.86
C LEU A 116 22.32 12.77 -40.89
N ASN A 117 22.92 11.68 -41.35
CA ASN A 117 22.29 10.36 -41.37
C ASN A 117 22.71 9.53 -40.15
N LEU A 118 21.72 9.02 -39.39
CA LEU A 118 22.01 8.15 -38.24
C LEU A 118 22.76 6.87 -38.63
N ALA A 119 22.58 6.37 -39.86
CA ALA A 119 23.32 5.22 -40.37
C ALA A 119 24.84 5.48 -40.46
N SER A 120 25.24 6.75 -40.59
CA SER A 120 26.64 7.19 -40.64
C SER A 120 27.23 7.45 -39.24
N CYS A 121 26.57 6.97 -38.18
CA CYS A 121 27.08 7.03 -36.82
C CYS A 121 28.27 6.07 -36.66
N VAL A 122 29.43 6.63 -36.30
CA VAL A 122 30.70 5.89 -36.14
C VAL A 122 31.00 5.52 -34.68
N GLY A 123 30.24 6.07 -33.73
CA GLY A 123 30.38 5.74 -32.31
C GLY A 123 29.60 6.67 -31.40
N GLU A 124 29.71 6.45 -30.09
CA GLU A 124 29.09 7.32 -29.08
C GLU A 124 30.01 7.60 -27.87
N SER A 125 29.75 8.74 -27.22
CA SER A 125 30.21 9.05 -25.87
C SER A 125 29.02 8.98 -24.91
N ARG A 126 29.04 7.98 -24.01
CA ARG A 126 27.92 7.69 -23.10
C ARG A 126 28.11 8.33 -21.73
N TYR A 127 27.04 8.91 -21.20
CA TYR A 127 26.96 9.55 -19.89
C TYR A 127 25.72 9.07 -19.15
N GLY A 128 25.78 7.85 -18.59
CA GLY A 128 24.60 7.20 -18.02
C GLY A 128 23.58 6.85 -19.11
N LEU A 129 22.38 7.40 -19.02
CA LEU A 129 21.33 7.21 -20.03
C LEU A 129 21.39 8.22 -21.20
N GLY A 130 22.14 9.32 -21.06
CA GLY A 130 22.37 10.29 -22.13
C GLY A 130 23.62 9.93 -22.92
N SER A 131 23.64 10.27 -24.21
CA SER A 131 24.78 10.03 -25.10
C SER A 131 25.00 11.21 -26.04
N ILE A 132 26.25 11.35 -26.50
CA ILE A 132 26.61 12.14 -27.68
C ILE A 132 26.94 11.14 -28.79
N LEU A 133 26.16 11.17 -29.86
CA LEU A 133 26.40 10.38 -31.07
C LEU A 133 27.42 11.09 -31.95
N HIS A 134 28.39 10.34 -32.47
CA HIS A 134 29.40 10.84 -33.39
C HIS A 134 29.01 10.43 -34.81
N ILE A 135 28.42 11.35 -35.55
CA ILE A 135 27.87 11.09 -36.89
C ILE A 135 28.78 11.68 -37.96
N LYS A 136 29.28 10.82 -38.84
CA LYS A 136 30.08 11.23 -39.98
C LYS A 136 29.17 11.79 -41.06
N CYS A 137 29.47 12.99 -41.55
CA CYS A 137 28.77 13.61 -42.67
C CYS A 137 29.13 12.91 -43.97
N ASP A 138 28.14 12.60 -44.81
CA ASP A 138 28.36 11.84 -46.05
C ASP A 138 29.07 12.69 -47.13
N GLY A 139 28.79 13.99 -47.23
CA GLY A 139 29.46 14.87 -48.20
C GLY A 139 30.88 15.26 -47.79
N CYS A 140 31.06 15.89 -46.62
CA CYS A 140 32.38 16.44 -46.22
C CYS A 140 33.19 15.55 -45.28
N GLN A 141 32.68 14.37 -44.90
CA GLN A 141 33.36 13.38 -44.05
C GLN A 141 33.66 13.86 -42.61
N ARG A 142 33.21 15.07 -42.23
CA ARG A 142 33.34 15.63 -40.87
C ARG A 142 32.51 14.84 -39.87
N ILE A 143 33.08 14.55 -38.71
CA ILE A 143 32.35 13.97 -37.58
C ILE A 143 31.64 15.09 -36.80
N ASN A 144 30.34 14.92 -36.58
CA ASN A 144 29.49 15.86 -35.86
C ASN A 144 29.00 15.21 -34.57
N SER A 145 28.99 15.98 -33.49
CA SER A 145 28.49 15.55 -32.19
C SER A 145 27.01 15.88 -32.05
N VAL A 146 26.19 14.85 -31.93
CA VAL A 146 24.72 14.96 -31.87
C VAL A 146 24.22 14.46 -30.51
N PRO A 147 23.68 15.33 -29.64
CA PRO A 147 23.19 14.91 -28.33
C PRO A 147 21.89 14.11 -28.43
N THR A 148 21.69 13.15 -27.54
CA THR A 148 20.44 12.36 -27.50
C THR A 148 19.32 12.98 -26.65
N GLY A 149 19.54 14.15 -26.05
CA GLY A 149 18.61 14.77 -25.11
C GLY A 149 19.09 16.11 -24.56
N LYS A 150 18.30 16.70 -23.65
CA LYS A 150 18.64 17.97 -22.99
C LYS A 150 19.80 17.79 -22.02
N ARG A 151 20.69 18.77 -22.02
CA ARG A 151 21.84 18.87 -21.12
C ARG A 151 21.84 20.24 -20.46
N ARG A 152 21.95 20.27 -19.14
CA ARG A 152 22.02 21.52 -18.37
C ARG A 152 23.41 22.14 -18.48
N GLN A 153 23.51 23.43 -18.15
CA GLN A 153 24.76 24.20 -18.16
C GLN A 153 25.89 23.53 -17.37
N ASN A 154 25.57 22.82 -16.28
CA ASN A 154 26.53 22.06 -15.48
C ASN A 154 26.97 20.71 -16.11
N GLY A 155 26.61 20.46 -17.37
CA GLY A 155 26.97 19.26 -18.13
C GLY A 155 26.15 18.01 -17.77
N VAL A 156 25.11 18.10 -16.95
CA VAL A 156 24.26 16.97 -16.55
C VAL A 156 23.08 16.80 -17.50
N TRP A 157 22.83 15.57 -17.93
CA TRP A 157 21.67 15.19 -18.74
C TRP A 157 20.39 15.10 -17.91
N ASP A 158 19.31 15.68 -18.41
CA ASP A 158 18.00 15.70 -17.75
C ASP A 158 17.49 14.29 -17.45
N VAL A 159 17.70 13.36 -18.40
CA VAL A 159 17.31 11.95 -18.24
C VAL A 159 17.97 11.28 -17.03
N ASN A 160 19.20 11.65 -16.69
CA ASN A 160 19.89 11.10 -15.53
C ASN A 160 19.35 11.68 -14.22
N THR A 161 19.02 12.97 -14.20
CA THR A 161 18.38 13.60 -13.04
C THR A 161 16.99 13.03 -12.83
N LYS A 162 16.20 12.87 -13.90
CA LYS A 162 14.89 12.19 -13.85
C LYS A 162 15.00 10.74 -13.40
N LEU A 163 16.07 10.03 -13.75
CA LEU A 163 16.34 8.69 -13.23
C LEU A 163 16.57 8.71 -11.70
N GLY A 164 17.36 9.66 -11.20
CA GLY A 164 17.54 9.88 -9.76
C GLY A 164 16.19 10.12 -9.07
N ALA A 165 15.35 10.98 -9.64
CA ALA A 165 14.00 11.25 -9.12
C ALA A 165 13.12 9.99 -9.16
N ALA A 166 13.19 9.20 -10.23
CA ALA A 166 12.44 7.96 -10.39
C ALA A 166 12.80 6.92 -9.32
N ILE A 167 14.06 6.85 -8.89
CA ILE A 167 14.52 5.96 -7.80
C ILE A 167 13.80 6.28 -6.49
N LEU A 168 13.79 7.56 -6.09
CA LEU A 168 13.10 8.00 -4.87
C LEU A 168 11.57 7.97 -5.01
N TYR A 169 11.06 8.29 -6.19
CA TYR A 169 9.64 8.26 -6.51
C TYR A 169 9.08 6.84 -6.54
N THR A 170 9.84 5.82 -6.91
CA THR A 170 9.36 4.43 -6.94
C THR A 170 9.76 3.63 -5.71
N GLY A 171 10.81 4.05 -5.00
CA GLY A 171 11.32 3.34 -3.81
C GLY A 171 12.31 2.23 -4.13
N ILE A 172 12.76 2.12 -5.37
CA ILE A 172 13.73 1.09 -5.79
C ILE A 172 15.17 1.50 -5.45
N GLY A 173 16.10 0.55 -5.52
CA GLY A 173 17.53 0.78 -5.38
C GLY A 173 18.29 0.61 -6.69
N GLU A 174 19.56 0.99 -6.68
CA GLU A 174 20.50 0.90 -7.81
C GLU A 174 20.47 -0.48 -8.51
N THR A 175 20.60 -1.57 -7.75
CA THR A 175 20.61 -2.94 -8.30
C THR A 175 19.30 -3.26 -9.04
N ALA A 176 18.15 -2.82 -8.52
CA ALA A 176 16.86 -3.08 -9.14
C ALA A 176 16.69 -2.28 -10.44
N VAL A 177 17.15 -1.03 -10.46
CA VAL A 177 17.17 -0.18 -11.67
C VAL A 177 18.02 -0.80 -12.76
N ASN A 178 19.26 -1.18 -12.43
CA ASN A 178 20.17 -1.74 -13.43
C ASN A 178 19.70 -3.11 -13.93
N ARG A 179 19.02 -3.92 -13.10
CA ARG A 179 18.33 -5.14 -13.57
C ARG A 179 17.18 -4.82 -14.52
N PHE A 180 16.39 -3.79 -14.23
CA PHE A 180 15.31 -3.34 -15.10
C PHE A 180 15.86 -2.89 -16.46
N PHE A 181 16.95 -2.12 -16.49
CA PHE A 181 17.62 -1.73 -17.73
C PHE A 181 18.19 -2.92 -18.50
N ALA A 182 18.89 -3.84 -17.81
CA ALA A 182 19.42 -5.04 -18.44
C ALA A 182 18.31 -5.89 -19.08
N ALA A 183 17.17 -6.05 -18.41
CA ALA A 183 16.02 -6.78 -18.94
C ALA A 183 15.42 -6.13 -20.21
N LEU A 184 15.58 -4.81 -20.36
CA LEU A 184 15.15 -4.07 -21.54
C LEU A 184 16.25 -3.95 -22.61
N ASN A 185 17.46 -4.48 -22.37
CA ASN A 185 18.66 -4.27 -23.19
C ASN A 185 19.07 -2.79 -23.29
N LEU A 186 18.88 -2.04 -22.19
CA LEU A 186 19.35 -0.67 -22.01
C LEU A 186 20.71 -0.67 -21.27
N PRO A 187 21.56 0.36 -21.49
CA PRO A 187 22.82 0.47 -20.77
C PRO A 187 22.60 0.64 -19.27
N SER A 188 23.44 -0.01 -18.47
CA SER A 188 23.48 0.20 -17.03
C SER A 188 24.09 1.56 -16.69
N VAL A 189 23.70 2.10 -15.54
CA VAL A 189 24.25 3.34 -15.01
C VAL A 189 25.12 3.04 -13.80
N ASP A 190 26.33 3.59 -13.78
CA ASP A 190 27.29 3.43 -12.69
C ASP A 190 26.71 3.90 -11.34
N ALA A 191 27.04 3.15 -10.29
CA ALA A 191 26.56 3.38 -8.92
C ALA A 191 26.90 4.78 -8.39
N LYS A 192 28.09 5.32 -8.70
CA LYS A 192 28.51 6.67 -8.29
C LYS A 192 27.66 7.73 -8.99
N THR A 193 27.40 7.54 -10.28
CA THR A 193 26.54 8.44 -11.07
C THR A 193 25.12 8.46 -10.51
N LEU A 194 24.54 7.28 -10.27
CA LEU A 194 23.21 7.15 -9.67
C LEU A 194 23.15 7.79 -8.29
N LYS A 195 24.14 7.54 -7.42
CA LYS A 195 24.18 8.13 -6.08
C LYS A 195 24.31 9.65 -6.13
N LYS A 196 25.08 10.20 -7.07
CA LYS A 196 25.19 11.66 -7.29
C LYS A 196 23.86 12.25 -7.72
N ARG A 197 23.13 11.58 -8.61
CA ARG A 197 21.78 12.03 -9.03
C ARG A 197 20.75 11.89 -7.91
N GLU A 198 20.78 10.80 -7.14
CA GLU A 198 19.91 10.61 -5.96
C GLU A 198 20.09 11.75 -4.94
N ARG A 199 21.34 12.16 -4.67
CA ARG A 199 21.63 13.27 -3.75
C ARG A 199 21.15 14.61 -4.27
N GLU A 200 21.36 14.88 -5.55
CA GLU A 200 20.87 16.10 -6.21
C GLU A 200 19.35 16.23 -6.10
N VAL A 201 18.61 15.17 -6.45
CA VAL A 201 17.15 15.22 -6.38
C VAL A 201 16.63 15.13 -4.95
N GLY A 202 17.39 14.51 -4.05
CA GLY A 202 16.99 14.27 -2.66
C GLY A 202 16.64 15.56 -1.91
N SER A 203 17.42 16.62 -2.12
CA SER A 203 17.13 17.95 -1.56
C SER A 203 15.82 18.52 -2.09
N ALA A 204 15.52 18.35 -3.38
CA ALA A 204 14.24 18.78 -3.96
C ALA A 204 13.05 18.01 -3.36
N PHE A 205 13.21 16.70 -3.11
CA PHE A 205 12.18 15.90 -2.42
C PHE A 205 11.95 16.38 -0.97
N GLU A 206 13.02 16.75 -0.24
CA GLU A 206 12.90 17.32 1.11
C GLU A 206 12.23 18.69 1.08
N ALA A 207 12.60 19.58 0.15
CA ALA A 207 11.98 20.89 -0.02
C ALA A 207 10.48 20.78 -0.35
N VAL A 208 10.10 19.87 -1.24
CA VAL A 208 8.69 19.60 -1.55
C VAL A 208 7.97 19.03 -0.34
N ALA A 209 8.56 18.07 0.37
CA ALA A 209 7.95 17.53 1.59
C ALA A 209 7.68 18.63 2.62
N GLU A 210 8.66 19.51 2.86
CA GLU A 210 8.55 20.65 3.78
C GLU A 210 7.44 21.63 3.36
N SER A 211 7.40 22.01 2.08
CA SER A 211 6.35 22.88 1.52
C SER A 211 4.97 22.26 1.68
N THR A 212 4.82 20.95 1.43
CA THR A 212 3.52 20.28 1.59
C THR A 212 3.08 20.13 3.04
N CYS A 213 4.03 20.01 3.98
CA CYS A 213 3.75 20.06 5.42
C CYS A 213 3.27 21.45 5.83
N GLN A 214 3.89 22.52 5.33
CA GLN A 214 3.48 23.89 5.60
C GLN A 214 2.04 24.16 5.11
N GLU A 215 1.74 23.81 3.86
CA GLU A 215 0.37 23.89 3.34
C GLU A 215 -0.63 23.05 4.16
N ALA A 216 -0.20 21.91 4.69
CA ALA A 216 -1.03 21.04 5.52
C ALA A 216 -1.30 21.65 6.89
N ILE A 217 -0.33 22.32 7.51
CA ILE A 217 -0.47 23.05 8.77
C ILE A 217 -1.50 24.17 8.62
N GLU A 218 -1.37 24.99 7.58
CA GLU A 218 -2.30 26.09 7.30
C GLU A 218 -3.74 25.57 7.09
N LYS A 219 -3.89 24.47 6.33
CA LYS A 219 -5.18 23.80 6.15
C LYS A 219 -5.73 23.24 7.47
N GLU A 220 -4.89 22.70 8.33
CA GLU A 220 -5.32 22.17 9.63
C GLU A 220 -5.76 23.30 10.57
N ILE A 221 -5.02 24.41 10.64
CA ILE A 221 -5.38 25.61 11.40
C ILE A 221 -6.78 26.09 11.00
N ASN A 222 -7.02 26.23 9.69
CA ASN A 222 -8.31 26.70 9.16
C ASN A 222 -9.47 25.71 9.41
N CYS A 223 -9.19 24.41 9.56
CA CYS A 223 -10.20 23.40 9.84
C CYS A 223 -10.49 23.24 11.34
N THR A 224 -9.58 23.67 12.21
CA THR A 224 -9.62 23.33 13.63
C THR A 224 -10.34 24.42 14.43
N LYS A 225 -11.58 24.13 14.87
CA LYS A 225 -12.39 24.99 15.74
C LYS A 225 -12.14 24.67 17.22
N ASP A 226 -10.93 24.92 17.74
CA ASP A 226 -10.54 24.84 19.18
C ASP A 226 -9.86 23.55 19.69
N GLN A 227 -9.63 22.53 18.85
CA GLN A 227 -8.93 21.30 19.26
C GLN A 227 -7.76 20.94 18.33
N GLU A 228 -6.57 21.51 18.54
CA GLU A 228 -5.35 21.12 17.80
C GLU A 228 -4.95 19.67 18.13
N THR A 229 -5.56 18.74 17.41
CA THR A 229 -5.44 17.30 17.63
C THR A 229 -4.60 16.68 16.53
N VAL A 230 -3.54 15.99 16.92
CA VAL A 230 -2.65 15.28 15.98
C VAL A 230 -2.48 13.83 16.39
N SER A 231 -2.36 12.94 15.42
CA SER A 231 -1.98 11.56 15.65
C SER A 231 -0.50 11.32 15.39
N TYR A 232 0.14 10.58 16.28
CA TYR A 232 1.58 10.29 16.24
C TYR A 232 1.85 8.79 16.25
N ASP A 233 2.78 8.37 15.40
CA ASP A 233 3.33 7.01 15.36
C ASP A 233 4.74 7.05 14.77
N ALA A 234 5.55 6.05 15.13
CA ALA A 234 6.91 5.88 14.66
C ALA A 234 7.15 4.50 14.05
N GLY A 235 8.05 4.44 13.08
CA GLY A 235 8.47 3.22 12.40
C GLY A 235 9.98 3.04 12.44
N TRP A 236 10.43 1.78 12.52
CA TRP A 236 11.84 1.41 12.48
C TRP A 236 12.19 0.63 11.22
N GLN A 237 13.41 0.87 10.70
CA GLN A 237 13.93 0.29 9.45
C GLN A 237 14.57 -1.08 9.63
N THR A 238 14.12 -1.84 10.63
CA THR A 238 14.55 -3.21 10.88
C THR A 238 13.34 -4.11 11.02
N ARG A 239 13.40 -5.31 10.42
CA ARG A 239 12.43 -6.39 10.68
C ARG A 239 12.84 -7.06 11.99
N GLY A 240 12.24 -6.67 13.12
CA GLY A 240 12.54 -7.23 14.44
C GLY A 240 11.32 -7.92 15.04
N SER A 241 11.51 -9.10 15.65
CA SER A 241 10.48 -9.90 16.33
C SER A 241 10.23 -9.42 17.76
N GLY A 242 9.97 -8.12 17.97
CA GLY A 242 9.56 -7.54 19.27
C GLY A 242 10.51 -7.74 20.47
N ARG A 243 11.62 -8.46 20.30
CA ARG A 243 12.60 -8.83 21.33
C ARG A 243 13.98 -8.22 21.06
N ASN A 244 14.28 -7.86 19.80
CA ASN A 244 15.52 -7.20 19.42
C ASN A 244 15.25 -5.77 18.91
N TYR A 245 15.53 -4.78 19.76
CA TYR A 245 15.36 -3.35 19.48
C TYR A 245 16.72 -2.72 19.11
N ALA A 246 17.32 -3.18 18.01
CA ALA A 246 18.63 -2.73 17.54
C ALA A 246 18.58 -1.96 16.22
N SER A 247 17.46 -1.28 15.93
CA SER A 247 17.35 -0.56 14.66
C SER A 247 18.31 0.63 14.59
N LEU A 248 18.96 0.76 13.44
CA LEU A 248 19.92 1.83 13.15
C LEU A 248 19.25 3.14 12.71
N SER A 249 17.95 3.10 12.42
CA SER A 249 17.18 4.31 12.12
C SER A 249 15.69 4.14 12.39
N GLY A 250 15.05 5.23 12.75
CA GLY A 250 13.61 5.34 12.87
C GLY A 250 13.10 6.59 12.18
N HIS A 251 11.81 6.60 11.87
CA HIS A 251 11.09 7.77 11.39
C HIS A 251 9.80 7.94 12.20
N GLY A 252 9.39 9.19 12.43
CA GLY A 252 8.16 9.56 13.13
C GLY A 252 7.31 10.48 12.25
N SER A 253 5.99 10.46 12.45
CA SER A 253 5.07 11.33 11.72
C SER A 253 3.96 11.85 12.63
N MET A 254 3.62 13.13 12.48
CA MET A 254 2.42 13.74 13.05
C MET A 254 1.43 14.05 11.94
N ILE A 255 0.20 13.59 12.11
CA ILE A 255 -0.88 13.75 11.13
C ILE A 255 -2.03 14.52 11.77
N GLY A 256 -2.53 15.54 11.08
CA GLY A 256 -3.66 16.35 11.53
C GLY A 256 -4.95 15.52 11.58
N ALA A 257 -5.72 15.65 12.65
CA ALA A 257 -6.96 14.89 12.82
C ALA A 257 -8.05 15.33 11.83
N SER A 258 -8.07 16.60 11.44
CA SER A 258 -9.09 17.19 10.58
C SER A 258 -8.78 16.97 9.09
N THR A 259 -7.54 17.23 8.68
CA THR A 259 -7.13 17.11 7.26
C THR A 259 -6.65 15.71 6.89
N GLY A 260 -6.15 14.93 7.85
CA GLY A 260 -5.52 13.62 7.59
C GLY A 260 -4.19 13.68 6.84
N LYS A 261 -3.60 14.88 6.73
CA LYS A 261 -2.30 15.17 6.11
C LYS A 261 -1.16 15.15 7.14
N VAL A 262 0.06 14.86 6.67
CA VAL A 262 1.28 14.93 7.48
C VAL A 262 1.62 16.39 7.72
N LEU A 263 1.66 16.80 8.99
CA LEU A 263 2.01 18.15 9.42
C LEU A 263 3.50 18.27 9.75
N ALA A 264 4.07 17.21 10.32
CA ALA A 264 5.48 17.12 10.64
C ALA A 264 5.98 15.67 10.53
N TYR A 265 7.25 15.52 10.21
CA TYR A 265 7.95 14.24 10.23
C TYR A 265 9.37 14.42 10.77
N ALA A 266 9.95 13.35 11.29
CA ALA A 266 11.32 13.35 11.76
C ALA A 266 12.00 12.02 11.44
N VAL A 267 13.31 12.05 11.24
CA VAL A 267 14.14 10.86 11.00
C VAL A 267 15.32 10.88 11.98
N ARG A 268 15.61 9.71 12.56
CA ARG A 268 16.78 9.48 13.41
C ARG A 268 17.64 8.38 12.82
N CYS A 269 18.95 8.62 12.72
CA CYS A 269 19.92 7.67 12.20
C CYS A 269 21.13 7.55 13.14
N LYS A 270 21.56 6.31 13.40
CA LYS A 270 22.71 5.97 14.25
C LYS A 270 24.02 5.80 13.50
N LYS A 271 23.96 5.68 12.18
CA LYS A 271 25.09 5.29 11.34
C LYS A 271 25.25 6.26 10.17
N CYS A 272 26.50 6.48 9.76
CA CYS A 272 26.84 7.14 8.51
C CYS A 272 28.04 6.40 7.92
N LYS A 273 27.92 5.90 6.68
CA LYS A 273 28.98 5.11 6.03
C LYS A 273 30.24 5.94 5.80
N GLN A 274 30.11 7.23 5.50
CA GLN A 274 31.25 8.12 5.30
C GLN A 274 32.00 8.35 6.61
N CYS A 275 31.29 8.66 7.71
CA CYS A 275 31.90 8.74 9.04
C CYS A 275 32.58 7.45 9.49
N ASP A 276 32.02 6.28 9.15
CA ASP A 276 32.61 5.00 9.55
C ASP A 276 33.87 4.64 8.73
N GLN A 277 34.01 5.21 7.54
CA GLN A 277 35.16 4.99 6.64
C GLN A 277 36.28 5.99 6.87
N ASP A 278 35.96 7.19 7.35
CA ASP A 278 36.91 8.26 7.59
C ASP A 278 37.62 8.06 8.94
N THR A 279 38.85 7.53 8.89
CA THR A 279 39.72 7.36 10.07
C THR A 279 40.64 8.56 10.31
N SER A 280 40.51 9.62 9.49
CA SER A 280 41.36 10.80 9.60
C SER A 280 40.95 11.70 10.76
N LYS A 281 41.89 12.53 11.24
CA LYS A 281 41.64 13.50 12.32
C LYS A 281 40.77 14.69 11.87
N ASP A 282 40.64 14.91 10.56
CA ASP A 282 39.87 16.01 9.99
C ASP A 282 38.93 15.47 8.89
N PRO A 283 37.73 15.00 9.27
CA PRO A 283 36.85 14.26 8.38
C PRO A 283 36.41 15.10 7.18
N SER A 284 36.31 14.47 6.01
CA SER A 284 35.75 15.10 4.82
C SER A 284 34.33 15.64 5.09
N SER A 285 34.11 16.93 4.81
CA SER A 285 32.80 17.57 4.94
C SER A 285 31.79 16.87 4.03
N HIS A 286 30.71 16.37 4.62
CA HIS A 286 29.63 15.67 3.91
C HIS A 286 28.28 15.86 4.61
N ASP A 287 27.18 15.56 3.91
CA ASP A 287 25.82 15.57 4.48
C ASP A 287 25.63 14.38 5.44
N CYS A 288 26.10 14.55 6.67
CA CYS A 288 26.01 13.53 7.71
C CYS A 288 24.62 13.52 8.36
N ARG A 289 23.84 12.48 8.10
CA ARG A 289 22.54 12.27 8.78
C ARG A 289 22.62 11.51 10.10
N LYS A 290 23.81 11.24 10.64
CA LYS A 290 23.99 10.59 11.96
C LYS A 290 23.65 11.59 13.07
N ASN A 291 22.40 11.55 13.52
CA ASN A 291 21.85 12.48 14.52
C ASN A 291 21.34 11.78 15.79
N TRP A 292 21.66 10.49 15.99
CA TRP A 292 21.21 9.73 17.14
C TRP A 292 22.27 8.79 17.71
N THR A 293 22.51 8.88 19.03
CA THR A 293 23.46 8.02 19.75
C THR A 293 22.77 7.06 20.71
N GLY A 294 21.54 7.36 21.14
CA GLY A 294 20.80 6.58 22.13
C GLY A 294 20.26 5.23 21.63
N SER A 295 19.43 4.59 22.47
CA SER A 295 18.73 3.35 22.11
C SER A 295 17.73 3.56 20.97
N SER A 296 17.38 2.49 20.23
CA SER A 296 16.37 2.61 19.17
C SER A 296 14.96 2.94 19.73
N LYS A 297 14.64 2.45 20.93
CA LYS A 297 13.37 2.73 21.63
C LYS A 297 13.23 4.21 21.97
N SER A 298 14.32 4.85 22.37
CA SER A 298 14.31 6.26 22.75
C SER A 298 14.23 7.23 21.55
N MET A 299 14.31 6.75 20.30
CA MET A 299 14.11 7.59 19.11
C MET A 299 12.67 8.10 19.01
N GLU A 300 11.68 7.25 19.33
CA GLU A 300 10.27 7.60 19.23
C GLU A 300 9.94 8.84 20.07
N PRO A 301 10.22 8.89 21.38
CA PRO A 301 9.85 10.05 22.16
C PRO A 301 10.65 11.32 21.80
N ASP A 302 11.88 11.16 21.32
CA ASP A 302 12.70 12.28 20.86
C ASP A 302 12.14 12.92 19.57
N MET A 303 11.78 12.08 18.59
CA MET A 303 11.13 12.54 17.37
C MET A 303 9.79 13.22 17.65
N ALA A 304 9.01 12.70 18.59
CA ALA A 304 7.76 13.32 19.01
C ALA A 304 8.00 14.74 19.56
N VAL A 305 8.91 14.91 20.53
CA VAL A 305 9.20 16.22 21.11
C VAL A 305 9.74 17.21 20.07
N ASN A 306 10.65 16.75 19.20
CA ASN A 306 11.19 17.58 18.12
C ASN A 306 10.10 18.07 17.16
N MET A 307 9.16 17.21 16.76
CA MET A 307 8.06 17.62 15.89
C MET A 307 7.06 18.54 16.59
N LEU A 308 6.79 18.35 17.90
CA LEU A 308 5.90 19.24 18.66
C LEU A 308 6.44 20.68 18.68
N HIS A 309 7.75 20.84 18.94
CA HIS A 309 8.39 22.16 18.88
C HIS A 309 8.35 22.75 17.47
N ASN A 310 8.71 21.97 16.44
CA ASN A 310 8.64 22.44 15.06
C ASN A 310 7.24 22.91 14.64
N LEU A 311 6.18 22.23 15.11
CA LEU A 311 4.81 22.65 14.84
C LEU A 311 4.44 23.94 15.58
N LYS A 312 4.86 24.07 16.84
CA LYS A 312 4.65 25.29 17.64
C LYS A 312 5.35 26.49 17.01
N ASP A 313 6.58 26.33 16.53
CA ASP A 313 7.34 27.38 15.84
C ASP A 313 6.66 27.84 14.55
N LYS A 314 5.84 26.96 13.93
CA LYS A 314 5.01 27.26 12.76
C LYS A 314 3.60 27.75 13.11
N GLY A 315 3.35 28.09 14.38
CA GLY A 315 2.07 28.64 14.84
C GLY A 315 0.99 27.59 15.15
N PHE A 316 1.33 26.30 15.22
CA PHE A 316 0.39 25.23 15.54
C PHE A 316 0.73 24.55 16.88
N HIS A 317 0.09 25.00 17.96
CA HIS A 317 0.32 24.46 19.30
C HIS A 317 -0.57 23.23 19.56
N VAL A 318 0.03 22.04 19.52
CA VAL A 318 -0.69 20.77 19.73
C VAL A 318 -1.22 20.65 21.17
N LYS A 319 -2.55 20.56 21.32
CA LYS A 319 -3.21 20.32 22.62
C LYS A 319 -3.48 18.85 22.88
N ASN A 320 -3.90 18.11 21.85
CA ASN A 320 -4.31 16.71 21.96
C ASN A 320 -3.43 15.82 21.09
N LEU A 321 -2.80 14.83 21.72
CA LEU A 321 -1.91 13.90 21.06
C LEU A 321 -2.50 12.49 21.08
N VAL A 322 -2.94 12.02 19.91
CA VAL A 322 -3.43 10.66 19.70
C VAL A 322 -2.25 9.74 19.45
N MET A 323 -2.08 8.73 20.29
CA MET A 323 -0.99 7.76 20.15
C MET A 323 -1.36 6.42 20.76
N ASP A 324 -0.50 5.44 20.52
CA ASP A 324 -0.55 4.16 21.19
C ASP A 324 -0.44 4.31 22.72
N ASN A 325 -0.75 3.23 23.43
CA ASN A 325 -0.70 3.19 24.89
C ASN A 325 0.74 3.14 25.46
N ASP A 326 1.73 3.76 24.79
CA ASP A 326 3.07 3.98 25.35
C ASP A 326 3.08 5.18 26.31
N ALA A 327 3.61 4.95 27.51
CA ALA A 327 3.74 5.95 28.55
C ALA A 327 4.97 6.86 28.36
N THR A 328 6.00 6.39 27.65
CA THR A 328 7.29 7.12 27.58
C THR A 328 7.22 8.37 26.71
N THR A 329 6.58 8.28 25.54
CA THR A 329 6.40 9.41 24.61
C THR A 329 5.60 10.54 25.23
N ILE A 330 4.45 10.25 25.84
CA ILE A 330 3.64 11.29 26.49
C ILE A 330 4.34 11.91 27.70
N SER A 331 5.08 11.12 28.48
CA SER A 331 5.82 11.63 29.65
C SER A 331 6.86 12.67 29.22
N LYS A 332 7.62 12.37 28.16
CA LYS A 332 8.60 13.32 27.60
C LYS A 332 7.98 14.54 26.95
N ALA A 333 6.84 14.39 26.27
CA ALA A 333 6.09 15.53 25.72
C ALA A 333 5.64 16.48 26.85
N ARG A 334 5.16 15.95 27.97
CA ARG A 334 4.74 16.76 29.13
C ARG A 334 5.88 17.53 29.79
N SER A 335 7.05 16.91 29.89
CA SER A 335 8.19 17.55 30.55
C SER A 335 8.98 18.52 29.65
N ASN A 336 8.98 18.32 28.33
CA ASN A 336 9.82 19.09 27.41
C ASN A 336 9.05 20.03 26.46
N PHE A 337 7.73 19.91 26.37
CA PHE A 337 6.92 20.71 25.45
C PHE A 337 5.79 21.45 26.17
N ASP A 338 4.82 20.72 26.72
CA ASP A 338 3.66 21.31 27.42
C ASP A 338 3.12 20.32 28.45
N GLN A 339 3.13 20.70 29.74
CA GLN A 339 2.64 19.89 30.84
C GLN A 339 1.14 19.55 30.72
N ASN A 340 0.37 20.40 30.03
CA ASN A 340 -1.07 20.27 29.85
C ASN A 340 -1.46 19.45 28.61
N ILE A 341 -0.50 18.96 27.82
CA ILE A 341 -0.79 18.16 26.64
C ILE A 341 -1.61 16.91 27.01
N GLN A 342 -2.76 16.76 26.35
CA GLN A 342 -3.68 15.66 26.59
C GLN A 342 -3.30 14.47 25.70
N LYS A 343 -3.31 13.27 26.29
CA LYS A 343 -3.11 12.02 25.55
C LYS A 343 -4.45 11.39 25.25
N PHE A 344 -4.71 11.17 23.97
CA PHE A 344 -5.85 10.39 23.51
C PHE A 344 -5.36 9.00 23.10
N SER A 345 -6.02 7.97 23.60
CA SER A 345 -5.64 6.58 23.27
C SER A 345 -6.14 6.20 21.88
N ASP A 346 -5.31 5.48 21.11
CA ASP A 346 -5.80 4.84 19.88
C ASP A 346 -6.86 3.78 20.21
N PHE A 347 -8.02 3.92 19.57
CA PHE A 347 -9.14 3.02 19.77
C PHE A 347 -8.83 1.58 19.34
N ASN A 348 -8.10 1.40 18.23
CA ASN A 348 -7.82 0.06 17.71
C ASN A 348 -6.88 -0.71 18.65
N HIS A 349 -5.86 -0.05 19.19
CA HIS A 349 -4.97 -0.60 20.21
C HIS A 349 -5.72 -0.89 21.51
N THR A 350 -6.62 0.00 21.94
CA THR A 350 -7.45 -0.23 23.14
C THR A 350 -8.35 -1.46 22.97
N LYS A 351 -9.03 -1.56 21.81
CA LYS A 351 -9.85 -2.73 21.44
C LYS A 351 -9.02 -4.02 21.35
N LYS A 352 -7.79 -3.95 20.81
CA LYS A 352 -6.86 -5.08 20.74
C LYS A 352 -6.44 -5.54 22.14
N ASN A 353 -6.10 -4.62 23.03
CA ASN A 353 -5.77 -4.92 24.42
C ASN A 353 -6.93 -5.59 25.15
N PHE A 354 -8.16 -5.10 24.97
CA PHE A 354 -9.37 -5.74 25.50
C PHE A 354 -9.52 -7.17 24.97
N THR A 355 -9.38 -7.35 23.66
CA THR A 355 -9.49 -8.66 23.00
C THR A 355 -8.40 -9.64 23.49
N ASN A 356 -7.17 -9.18 23.65
CA ASN A 356 -6.07 -9.98 24.18
C ASN A 356 -6.33 -10.45 25.62
N LYS A 357 -6.91 -9.59 26.48
CA LYS A 357 -7.30 -9.98 27.84
C LYS A 357 -8.38 -11.07 27.85
N LEU A 358 -9.32 -11.04 26.91
CA LEU A 358 -10.31 -12.13 26.75
C LEU A 358 -9.65 -13.45 26.33
N TYR A 359 -8.72 -13.42 25.37
CA TYR A 359 -7.98 -14.63 24.97
C TYR A 359 -7.08 -15.16 26.09
N GLN A 360 -6.44 -14.28 26.85
CA GLN A 360 -5.66 -14.65 28.02
C GLN A 360 -6.54 -15.33 29.08
N MET A 361 -7.69 -14.72 29.42
CA MET A 361 -8.66 -15.32 30.34
C MET A 361 -9.16 -16.69 29.86
N LYS A 362 -9.44 -16.84 28.56
CA LYS A 362 -9.78 -18.14 27.95
C LYS A 362 -8.68 -19.17 28.19
N LYS A 363 -7.41 -18.80 27.99
CA LYS A 363 -6.26 -19.69 28.15
C LYS A 363 -6.05 -20.08 29.61
N ASP A 364 -6.06 -19.09 30.50
CA ASP A 364 -5.69 -19.27 31.91
C ASP A 364 -6.76 -20.06 32.67
N LYS A 365 -8.05 -19.81 32.40
CA LYS A 365 -9.18 -20.44 33.10
C LYS A 365 -9.91 -21.51 32.28
N LYS A 366 -9.45 -21.79 31.06
CA LYS A 366 -9.97 -22.84 30.15
C LYS A 366 -11.48 -22.75 29.89
N TYR A 367 -12.05 -21.54 29.78
CA TYR A 367 -13.46 -21.36 29.48
C TYR A 367 -13.83 -21.84 28.07
N SER A 368 -14.64 -22.90 27.97
CA SER A 368 -15.16 -23.44 26.71
C SER A 368 -16.13 -22.47 26.01
N LEU A 369 -16.99 -21.80 26.78
CA LEU A 369 -17.97 -20.82 26.28
C LEU A 369 -17.32 -19.54 25.74
N LEU A 370 -16.07 -19.24 26.12
CA LEU A 370 -15.31 -18.09 25.65
C LEU A 370 -14.57 -18.42 24.33
N GLY A 371 -15.32 -19.00 23.37
CA GLY A 371 -14.83 -19.30 22.03
C GLY A 371 -14.60 -18.06 21.15
N ALA A 372 -14.03 -18.25 19.96
CA ALA A 372 -13.72 -17.15 19.04
C ALA A 372 -14.96 -16.32 18.65
N LYS A 373 -16.12 -16.98 18.48
CA LYS A 373 -17.40 -16.30 18.19
C LYS A 373 -17.83 -15.40 19.36
N THR A 374 -17.77 -15.90 20.59
CA THR A 374 -18.09 -15.16 21.81
C THR A 374 -17.16 -13.96 22.01
N ILE A 375 -15.85 -14.15 21.90
CA ILE A 375 -14.86 -13.08 22.02
C ILE A 375 -15.12 -12.00 20.96
N LYS A 376 -15.36 -12.40 19.70
CA LYS A 376 -15.69 -11.47 18.61
C LYS A 376 -16.96 -10.67 18.91
N HIS A 377 -17.98 -11.29 19.51
CA HIS A 377 -19.21 -10.60 19.91
C HIS A 377 -18.98 -9.61 21.06
N LEU A 378 -18.30 -10.03 22.13
CA LEU A 378 -17.95 -9.15 23.26
C LEU A 378 -17.12 -7.96 22.80
N THR A 379 -16.12 -8.18 21.94
CA THR A 379 -15.33 -7.11 21.34
C THR A 379 -16.17 -6.17 20.48
N LYS A 380 -17.21 -6.67 19.80
CA LYS A 380 -18.16 -5.84 19.03
C LYS A 380 -19.03 -4.98 19.96
N LEU A 381 -19.55 -5.54 21.05
CA LEU A 381 -20.33 -4.81 22.05
C LEU A 381 -19.48 -3.72 22.71
N PHE A 382 -18.28 -4.07 23.20
CA PHE A 382 -17.31 -3.11 23.73
C PHE A 382 -17.06 -1.97 22.75
N ALA A 383 -16.75 -2.31 21.48
CA ALA A 383 -16.48 -1.31 20.45
C ALA A 383 -17.67 -0.41 20.13
N TYR A 384 -18.89 -0.96 20.16
CA TYR A 384 -20.11 -0.20 19.93
C TYR A 384 -20.36 0.78 21.07
N VAL A 385 -20.38 0.28 22.31
CA VAL A 385 -20.64 1.07 23.52
C VAL A 385 -19.62 2.20 23.68
N VAL A 386 -18.33 1.93 23.47
CA VAL A 386 -17.30 2.97 23.55
C VAL A 386 -17.49 4.06 22.48
N LYS A 387 -17.94 3.71 21.27
CA LYS A 387 -18.13 4.68 20.18
C LYS A 387 -19.45 5.43 20.23
N SER A 388 -20.49 4.84 20.81
CA SER A 388 -21.84 5.42 20.85
C SER A 388 -22.05 6.37 22.03
N ASN A 389 -21.16 6.36 23.04
CA ASN A 389 -21.31 7.16 24.25
C ASN A 389 -20.29 8.31 24.26
N LYS A 390 -20.78 9.53 24.54
CA LYS A 390 -19.96 10.75 24.71
C LYS A 390 -19.83 11.20 26.18
N ASP A 391 -20.62 10.62 27.08
CA ASP A 391 -20.63 10.92 28.51
C ASP A 391 -19.92 9.81 29.32
N PRO A 392 -18.92 10.14 30.17
CA PRO A 392 -18.19 9.16 30.99
C PRO A 392 -19.09 8.31 31.87
N VAL A 393 -20.13 8.91 32.44
CA VAL A 393 -21.04 8.22 33.36
C VAL A 393 -21.88 7.21 32.59
N LYS A 394 -22.51 7.64 31.49
CA LYS A 394 -23.25 6.75 30.59
C LYS A 394 -22.37 5.62 30.05
N LEU A 395 -21.13 5.91 29.65
CA LEU A 395 -20.18 4.89 29.18
C LEU A 395 -19.85 3.87 30.28
N LYS A 396 -19.56 4.33 31.51
CA LYS A 396 -19.26 3.46 32.64
C LYS A 396 -20.39 2.48 32.91
N ASN A 397 -21.62 2.98 32.99
CA ASN A 397 -22.81 2.15 33.22
C ASN A 397 -23.01 1.14 32.08
N ASN A 398 -22.87 1.59 30.83
CA ASN A 398 -23.02 0.73 29.67
C ASN A 398 -21.96 -0.38 29.63
N LEU A 399 -20.70 -0.10 29.94
CA LEU A 399 -19.65 -1.12 30.03
C LEU A 399 -19.95 -2.16 31.13
N GLN A 400 -20.43 -1.71 32.29
CA GLN A 400 -20.77 -2.61 33.41
C GLN A 400 -22.02 -3.46 33.14
N SER A 401 -22.89 -3.05 32.22
CA SER A 401 -24.09 -3.80 31.85
C SER A 401 -23.85 -4.92 30.84
N ILE A 402 -22.74 -4.88 30.07
CA ILE A 402 -22.44 -5.90 29.03
C ILE A 402 -22.35 -7.33 29.60
N PRO A 403 -21.68 -7.59 30.74
CA PRO A 403 -21.67 -8.93 31.35
C PRO A 403 -23.08 -9.44 31.67
N CYS A 404 -23.93 -8.62 32.31
CA CYS A 404 -25.32 -8.99 32.59
C CYS A 404 -26.09 -9.29 31.29
N HIS A 405 -25.94 -8.44 30.27
CA HIS A 405 -26.62 -8.58 28.97
C HIS A 405 -26.36 -9.93 28.30
N VAL A 406 -25.12 -10.42 28.34
CA VAL A 406 -24.77 -11.72 27.71
C VAL A 406 -25.13 -12.92 28.59
N PHE A 407 -25.60 -12.71 29.82
CA PHE A 407 -26.09 -13.70 30.79
C PHE A 407 -27.61 -13.58 31.04
N TRP A 408 -28.38 -13.07 30.07
CA TRP A 408 -29.85 -12.94 30.13
C TRP A 408 -30.39 -11.89 31.14
N ASP A 409 -29.52 -11.08 31.74
CA ASP A 409 -29.94 -9.97 32.60
C ASP A 409 -29.86 -8.62 31.85
N HIS A 410 -31.02 -8.15 31.39
CA HIS A 410 -31.15 -6.87 30.67
C HIS A 410 -31.56 -5.69 31.56
N SER A 411 -31.65 -5.90 32.89
CA SER A 411 -32.12 -4.87 33.84
C SER A 411 -31.29 -3.58 33.79
N LYS A 412 -29.97 -3.73 33.63
CA LYS A 412 -28.99 -2.64 33.60
C LYS A 412 -28.65 -2.15 32.19
N CYS A 413 -29.26 -2.71 31.15
CA CYS A 413 -29.00 -2.31 29.77
C CYS A 413 -29.56 -0.91 29.47
N ASP A 414 -29.08 -0.27 28.42
CA ASP A 414 -29.54 1.04 27.94
C ASP A 414 -29.96 0.96 26.45
N GLU A 415 -30.12 2.10 25.77
CA GLU A 415 -30.53 2.23 24.35
C GLU A 415 -29.74 1.35 23.35
N TRP A 416 -28.54 0.88 23.71
CA TRP A 416 -27.75 -0.01 22.84
C TRP A 416 -28.30 -1.46 22.78
N CYS A 417 -29.19 -1.81 23.70
CA CYS A 417 -29.72 -3.16 23.85
C CYS A 417 -31.02 -3.35 23.05
N LYS A 418 -30.92 -4.07 21.92
CA LYS A 418 -32.07 -4.38 21.06
C LYS A 418 -33.14 -5.24 21.72
N TYR A 419 -32.82 -5.93 22.82
CA TYR A 419 -33.83 -6.63 23.60
C TYR A 419 -34.90 -5.66 24.13
N LYS A 420 -34.50 -4.43 24.52
CA LYS A 420 -35.45 -3.42 25.01
C LYS A 420 -36.37 -2.89 23.92
N GLU A 421 -35.94 -2.92 22.65
CA GLU A 421 -36.77 -2.53 21.51
C GLU A 421 -37.84 -3.59 21.19
N ASN A 422 -37.44 -4.88 21.15
CA ASN A 422 -38.33 -5.99 20.80
C ASN A 422 -37.99 -7.26 21.59
N PRO A 423 -38.50 -7.41 22.83
CA PRO A 423 -38.17 -8.55 23.71
C PRO A 423 -38.54 -9.92 23.12
N GLU A 424 -39.68 -10.00 22.44
CA GLU A 424 -40.26 -11.26 21.93
C GLU A 424 -39.46 -11.85 20.76
N VAL A 425 -38.80 -11.00 19.97
CA VAL A 425 -38.06 -11.40 18.75
C VAL A 425 -36.56 -11.51 19.03
N TYR A 426 -36.06 -10.84 20.08
CA TYR A 426 -34.64 -10.74 20.32
C TYR A 426 -34.00 -12.09 20.67
N ARG A 427 -33.06 -12.52 19.82
CA ARG A 427 -32.19 -13.68 20.06
C ARG A 427 -30.73 -13.24 19.99
N PRO A 428 -29.84 -13.74 20.85
CA PRO A 428 -28.42 -13.41 20.80
C PRO A 428 -27.71 -14.17 19.67
N ILE A 429 -28.04 -13.89 18.40
CA ILE A 429 -27.56 -14.60 17.19
C ILE A 429 -26.01 -14.65 17.11
N ASN A 430 -25.35 -13.65 17.70
CA ASN A 430 -23.90 -13.53 17.69
C ASN A 430 -23.20 -14.34 18.78
N LEU A 431 -23.93 -14.98 19.70
CA LEU A 431 -23.40 -15.94 20.66
C LEU A 431 -23.40 -17.38 20.08
N PRO A 432 -22.62 -18.31 20.66
CA PRO A 432 -22.69 -19.73 20.30
C PRO A 432 -24.11 -20.27 20.47
N TYR A 433 -24.58 -21.01 19.46
CA TYR A 433 -25.92 -21.63 19.45
C TYR A 433 -27.10 -20.65 19.69
N SER A 434 -26.87 -19.34 19.53
CA SER A 434 -27.84 -18.29 19.85
C SER A 434 -28.37 -18.37 21.29
N ARG A 435 -27.53 -18.84 22.22
CA ARG A 435 -27.84 -18.97 23.66
C ARG A 435 -27.03 -17.98 24.49
N TYR A 436 -27.58 -17.60 25.63
CA TYR A 436 -26.87 -16.81 26.63
C TYR A 436 -25.73 -17.61 27.27
N LEU A 437 -24.73 -16.90 27.77
CA LEU A 437 -23.63 -17.49 28.51
C LEU A 437 -24.12 -17.94 29.90
N THR A 438 -23.43 -18.93 30.47
CA THR A 438 -23.73 -19.49 31.80
C THR A 438 -22.45 -19.67 32.61
N GLY A 439 -22.58 -19.77 33.93
CA GLY A 439 -21.49 -19.98 34.89
C GLY A 439 -21.08 -18.73 35.65
N ASP A 440 -21.22 -18.79 36.97
CA ASP A 440 -20.99 -17.65 37.89
C ASP A 440 -19.56 -17.13 37.83
N GLN A 441 -18.58 -18.04 37.73
CA GLN A 441 -17.18 -17.64 37.68
C GLN A 441 -16.86 -16.83 36.41
N LEU A 442 -17.42 -17.22 35.26
CA LEU A 442 -17.24 -16.49 34.00
C LEU A 442 -17.91 -15.12 34.06
N LEU A 443 -19.10 -15.02 34.67
CA LEU A 443 -19.79 -13.75 34.89
C LEU A 443 -18.96 -12.83 35.78
N GLN A 444 -18.41 -13.33 36.88
CA GLN A 444 -17.56 -12.55 37.80
C GLN A 444 -16.31 -12.03 37.09
N ASP A 445 -15.64 -12.87 36.30
CA ASP A 445 -14.42 -12.48 35.59
C ASP A 445 -14.69 -11.45 34.49
N LEU A 446 -15.78 -11.62 33.73
CA LEU A 446 -16.19 -10.64 32.74
C LEU A 446 -16.58 -9.32 33.43
N THR A 447 -17.28 -9.38 34.56
CA THR A 447 -17.63 -8.20 35.35
C THR A 447 -16.38 -7.46 35.83
N LEU A 448 -15.36 -8.18 36.31
CA LEU A 448 -14.09 -7.61 36.72
C LEU A 448 -13.34 -6.98 35.53
N LEU A 449 -13.29 -7.68 34.39
CA LEU A 449 -12.63 -7.19 33.18
C LEU A 449 -13.30 -5.90 32.68
N PHE A 450 -14.61 -5.92 32.46
CA PHE A 450 -15.37 -4.75 32.01
C PHE A 450 -15.31 -3.63 33.06
N GLY A 451 -15.36 -3.96 34.35
CA GLY A 451 -15.16 -3.01 35.44
C GLY A 451 -13.82 -2.30 35.40
N THR A 452 -12.75 -2.99 34.98
CA THR A 452 -11.42 -2.38 34.80
C THR A 452 -11.43 -1.31 33.70
N PHE A 453 -12.14 -1.55 32.60
CA PHE A 453 -12.29 -0.55 31.53
C PHE A 453 -13.29 0.55 31.90
N ALA A 454 -14.34 0.23 32.65
CA ALA A 454 -15.33 1.20 33.14
C ALA A 454 -14.71 2.24 34.09
N LYS A 455 -13.70 1.85 34.89
CA LYS A 455 -12.92 2.76 35.75
C LYS A 455 -12.14 3.82 34.97
N VAL A 456 -11.82 3.57 33.70
CA VAL A 456 -11.10 4.51 32.82
C VAL A 456 -11.99 5.12 31.74
N SER A 457 -13.32 5.14 31.97
CA SER A 457 -14.34 5.66 31.04
C SER A 457 -14.06 7.09 30.58
N GLU A 458 -13.58 7.97 31.46
CA GLU A 458 -13.17 9.34 31.12
C GLU A 458 -12.12 9.37 30.00
N LYS A 459 -11.13 8.47 30.06
CA LYS A 459 -10.09 8.32 29.02
C LYS A 459 -10.62 7.63 27.77
N LEU A 460 -11.59 6.73 27.91
CA LEU A 460 -12.15 5.97 26.78
C LEU A 460 -13.08 6.79 25.88
N ILE A 461 -13.55 7.94 26.35
CA ILE A 461 -14.31 8.89 25.51
C ILE A 461 -13.38 9.74 24.66
N GLN A 462 -12.20 10.04 25.20
CA GLN A 462 -11.13 10.75 24.53
C GLN A 462 -10.29 9.79 23.66
N ILE A 463 -10.95 9.09 22.74
CA ILE A 463 -10.31 8.16 21.81
C ILE A 463 -10.05 8.81 20.46
N GLY A 464 -8.84 8.63 19.96
CA GLY A 464 -8.47 8.98 18.59
C GLY A 464 -8.20 7.75 17.73
N SER A 465 -7.66 7.98 16.53
CA SER A 465 -7.14 6.91 15.70
C SER A 465 -5.78 7.23 15.10
N THR A 466 -4.84 6.29 15.20
CA THR A 466 -3.52 6.34 14.51
C THR A 466 -3.56 5.65 13.13
N GLN A 467 -4.74 5.31 12.60
CA GLN A 467 -4.90 4.60 11.33
C GLN A 467 -4.26 5.33 10.13
N ASN A 468 -4.27 6.67 10.16
CA ASN A 468 -3.59 7.46 9.14
C ASN A 468 -2.07 7.30 9.22
N ASN A 469 -1.50 7.20 10.42
CA ASN A 469 -0.07 6.95 10.58
C ASN A 469 0.29 5.54 10.15
N GLU A 470 -0.53 4.52 10.44
CA GLU A 470 -0.32 3.16 9.91
C GLU A 470 -0.33 3.15 8.36
N SER A 471 -1.25 3.91 7.75
CA SER A 471 -1.31 4.08 6.30
C SER A 471 -0.08 4.80 5.75
N PHE A 472 0.43 5.81 6.47
CA PHE A 472 1.64 6.52 6.12
C PHE A 472 2.87 5.63 6.25
N ASN A 473 3.02 4.90 7.35
CA ASN A 473 4.10 3.94 7.58
C ASN A 473 4.15 2.84 6.51
N ARG A 474 3.00 2.43 5.98
CA ARG A 474 2.93 1.55 4.80
C ARG A 474 3.50 2.22 3.55
N THR A 475 3.22 3.51 3.34
CA THR A 475 3.77 4.29 2.22
C THR A 475 5.28 4.47 2.38
N VAL A 476 5.77 4.77 3.58
CA VAL A 476 7.21 4.79 3.86
C VAL A 476 7.84 3.43 3.55
N ALA A 477 7.19 2.33 3.89
CA ALA A 477 7.72 0.99 3.60
C ALA A 477 7.80 0.65 2.09
N THR A 478 7.07 1.34 1.21
CA THR A 478 7.24 1.18 -0.24
C THR A 478 8.40 2.00 -0.79
N LYS A 479 8.71 3.16 -0.17
CA LYS A 479 9.83 4.04 -0.59
C LYS A 479 11.16 3.68 0.07
N ASN A 480 11.09 3.31 1.34
CA ASN A 480 12.19 2.93 2.22
C ASN A 480 11.91 1.53 2.78
N PRO A 481 12.04 0.49 1.94
CA PRO A 481 11.76 -0.88 2.35
C PRO A 481 12.74 -1.39 3.40
N LYS A 482 12.23 -2.06 4.43
CA LYS A 482 13.03 -2.67 5.52
C LYS A 482 13.97 -3.78 5.06
N THR A 483 13.90 -4.19 3.78
CA THR A 483 14.79 -5.20 3.18
C THR A 483 16.13 -4.61 2.74
N HIS A 484 16.24 -3.28 2.65
CA HIS A 484 17.43 -2.59 2.19
C HIS A 484 17.90 -1.58 3.24
N PHE A 485 19.22 -1.43 3.37
CA PHE A 485 19.82 -0.51 4.33
C PHE A 485 20.22 0.80 3.66
N TYR A 486 19.30 1.78 3.69
CA TYR A 486 19.54 3.13 3.16
C TYR A 486 20.09 4.12 4.19
N SER A 487 19.98 3.78 5.49
CA SER A 487 20.28 4.69 6.62
C SER A 487 21.75 4.91 6.89
N GLY A 488 22.63 4.34 6.06
CA GLY A 488 24.05 4.69 6.05
C GLY A 488 24.36 5.96 5.26
N SER A 489 23.34 6.62 4.70
CA SER A 489 23.44 7.85 3.92
C SER A 489 22.15 8.67 4.06
N GLU A 490 22.10 9.81 3.38
CA GLU A 490 20.97 10.74 3.29
C GLU A 490 19.72 10.11 2.66
N SER A 491 19.90 9.01 1.91
CA SER A 491 18.85 8.30 1.17
C SER A 491 17.63 7.93 2.02
N THR A 492 17.83 7.54 3.29
CA THR A 492 16.69 7.25 4.19
C THR A 492 15.81 8.47 4.40
N ALA A 493 16.39 9.66 4.60
CA ALA A 493 15.63 10.89 4.79
C ALA A 493 14.89 11.28 3.50
N PHE A 494 15.57 11.23 2.34
CA PHE A 494 14.97 11.50 1.03
C PHE A 494 13.77 10.59 0.72
N ARG A 495 13.87 9.30 1.07
CA ARG A 495 12.78 8.33 0.85
C ARG A 495 11.60 8.56 1.78
N VAL A 496 11.85 8.97 3.03
CA VAL A 496 10.78 9.38 3.95
C VAL A 496 10.11 10.66 3.45
N ALA A 497 10.87 11.66 3.00
CA ALA A 497 10.35 12.88 2.38
C ALA A 497 9.48 12.58 1.14
N SER A 498 9.91 11.67 0.27
CA SER A 498 9.10 11.16 -0.85
C SER A 498 7.75 10.59 -0.41
N ALA A 499 7.72 9.84 0.69
CA ALA A 499 6.47 9.32 1.24
C ALA A 499 5.58 10.42 1.84
N VAL A 500 6.16 11.44 2.46
CA VAL A 500 5.44 12.60 3.01
C VAL A 500 4.77 13.40 1.89
N ALA A 501 5.54 13.79 0.88
CA ALA A 501 5.03 14.51 -0.28
C ALA A 501 3.92 13.71 -1.00
N GLN A 502 4.11 12.40 -1.19
CA GLN A 502 3.08 11.54 -1.76
C GLN A 502 1.82 11.47 -0.90
N ARG A 503 1.95 11.47 0.43
CA ARG A 503 0.79 11.41 1.34
C ARG A 503 0.00 12.70 1.30
N ASN A 504 0.66 13.85 1.24
CA ASN A 504 0.03 15.16 1.27
C ASN A 504 -0.60 15.57 -0.06
N ASP A 505 0.07 15.29 -1.18
CA ASP A 505 -0.31 15.77 -2.51
C ASP A 505 -0.64 14.65 -3.51
N GLY A 506 -0.55 13.39 -3.09
CA GLY A 506 -0.83 12.27 -3.97
C GLY A 506 0.29 11.99 -4.96
N VAL A 507 -0.06 11.49 -6.15
CA VAL A 507 0.96 11.17 -7.18
C VAL A 507 1.47 12.41 -7.91
N GLY A 508 0.75 13.53 -7.83
CA GLY A 508 1.10 14.78 -8.51
C GLY A 508 2.31 15.51 -7.92
N PHE A 509 2.77 15.13 -6.73
CA PHE A 509 3.92 15.78 -6.08
C PHE A 509 5.21 15.72 -6.91
N ILE A 510 5.34 14.73 -7.80
CA ILE A 510 6.51 14.60 -8.67
C ILE A 510 6.64 15.77 -9.64
N SER A 511 5.54 16.41 -10.04
CA SER A 511 5.59 17.64 -10.84
C SER A 511 6.23 18.78 -10.05
N LYS A 512 5.83 18.96 -8.78
CA LYS A 512 6.45 19.96 -7.88
C LYS A 512 7.95 19.71 -7.69
N VAL A 513 8.38 18.45 -7.65
CA VAL A 513 9.81 18.10 -7.61
C VAL A 513 10.53 18.54 -8.88
N TYR A 514 9.92 18.32 -10.05
CA TYR A 514 10.52 18.76 -11.31
C TYR A 514 10.57 20.27 -11.44
N ASP A 515 9.53 20.99 -10.97
CA ASP A 515 9.53 22.45 -10.91
C ASP A 515 10.70 22.97 -10.06
N HIS A 516 10.95 22.36 -8.90
CA HIS A 516 12.08 22.69 -8.03
C HIS A 516 13.45 22.37 -8.64
N LEU A 517 13.51 21.40 -9.55
CA LEU A 517 14.73 21.04 -10.28
C LEU A 517 14.88 21.82 -11.60
N HIS A 518 13.95 22.72 -11.91
CA HIS A 518 13.84 23.42 -13.18
C HIS A 518 13.79 22.46 -14.39
N LEU A 519 13.07 21.35 -14.22
CA LEU A 519 12.84 20.35 -15.26
C LEU A 519 11.38 20.34 -15.67
N SER A 520 11.10 20.11 -16.95
CA SER A 520 9.72 19.87 -17.39
C SER A 520 9.24 18.50 -16.90
N PRO A 521 8.04 18.37 -16.29
CA PRO A 521 7.45 17.08 -15.96
C PRO A 521 7.23 16.17 -17.18
N GLY A 522 6.87 16.77 -18.32
CA GLY A 522 6.53 16.11 -19.57
C GLY A 522 5.13 15.51 -19.63
N ASP A 523 4.56 15.42 -20.84
CA ASP A 523 3.17 15.05 -21.08
C ASP A 523 2.78 13.69 -20.51
N ASN A 524 3.66 12.69 -20.64
CA ASN A 524 3.39 11.35 -20.16
C ASN A 524 3.26 11.31 -18.63
N THR A 525 4.03 12.12 -17.92
CA THR A 525 3.93 12.30 -16.47
C THR A 525 2.58 12.91 -16.11
N SER A 526 2.19 14.01 -16.77
CA SER A 526 0.91 14.70 -16.55
C SER A 526 -0.29 13.79 -16.82
N ARG A 527 -0.26 13.03 -17.93
CA ARG A 527 -1.30 12.05 -18.29
C ARG A 527 -1.42 10.94 -17.24
N TYR A 528 -0.29 10.41 -16.77
CA TYR A 528 -0.28 9.37 -15.72
C TYR A 528 -0.86 9.89 -14.40
N ILE A 529 -0.46 11.10 -13.97
CA ILE A 529 -0.99 11.76 -12.77
C ILE A 529 -2.53 11.91 -12.89
N GLY A 530 -3.02 12.44 -14.01
CA GLY A 530 -4.46 12.60 -14.25
C GLY A 530 -5.23 11.27 -14.25
N LYS A 531 -4.64 10.18 -14.76
CA LYS A 531 -5.24 8.84 -14.70
C LYS A 531 -5.33 8.30 -13.27
N GLU A 532 -4.25 8.40 -12.49
CA GLU A 532 -4.21 7.89 -11.13
C GLU A 532 -5.07 8.71 -10.15
N ASN A 533 -5.18 10.03 -10.36
CA ASN A 533 -6.10 10.88 -9.58
C ASN A 533 -7.57 10.48 -9.82
N ARG A 534 -8.01 10.34 -11.08
CA ARG A 534 -9.36 9.85 -11.43
C ARG A 534 -9.66 8.49 -10.80
N LYS A 535 -8.71 7.54 -10.90
CA LYS A 535 -8.84 6.21 -10.29
C LYS A 535 -8.98 6.28 -8.77
N ARG A 536 -8.21 7.16 -8.11
CA ARG A 536 -8.28 7.36 -6.65
C ARG A 536 -9.63 7.91 -6.22
N GLU A 537 -10.14 8.92 -6.93
CA GLU A 537 -11.44 9.54 -6.64
C GLU A 537 -12.58 8.54 -6.79
N TYR A 538 -12.59 7.80 -7.90
CA TYR A 538 -13.55 6.72 -8.13
C TYR A 538 -13.51 5.69 -6.99
N GLN A 539 -12.32 5.19 -6.62
CA GLN A 539 -12.19 4.24 -5.52
C GLN A 539 -12.61 4.82 -4.16
N ARG A 540 -12.40 6.12 -3.93
CA ARG A 540 -12.80 6.80 -2.70
C ARG A 540 -14.33 6.80 -2.59
N GLN A 541 -15.04 7.20 -3.64
CA GLN A 541 -16.50 7.18 -3.68
C GLN A 541 -17.04 5.76 -3.46
N GLN A 542 -16.49 4.78 -4.20
CA GLN A 542 -16.90 3.37 -4.06
C GLN A 542 -16.70 2.82 -2.65
N LYS A 543 -15.53 3.09 -2.02
CA LYS A 543 -15.21 2.60 -0.66
C LYS A 543 -16.03 3.28 0.44
N GLN A 544 -16.60 4.45 0.17
CA GLN A 544 -17.47 5.15 1.11
C GLN A 544 -18.89 4.58 1.13
N ALA A 545 -19.36 4.02 0.01
CA ALA A 545 -20.70 3.43 -0.13
C ALA A 545 -20.99 2.36 0.93
N ILE A 546 -22.21 2.41 1.50
CA ILE A 546 -22.65 1.49 2.56
C ILE A 546 -22.68 0.04 2.04
N GLU A 547 -23.18 -0.17 0.83
CA GLU A 547 -23.25 -1.47 0.17
C GLU A 547 -21.87 -2.10 0.01
N TYR A 548 -20.88 -1.32 -0.48
CA TYR A 548 -19.51 -1.78 -0.58
C TYR A 548 -18.94 -2.20 0.79
N LYS A 549 -19.20 -1.41 1.85
CA LYS A 549 -18.79 -1.75 3.22
C LYS A 549 -19.49 -2.98 3.78
N LYS A 550 -20.76 -3.24 3.40
CA LYS A 550 -21.51 -4.46 3.77
C LYS A 550 -20.94 -5.68 3.03
N ARG A 551 -20.88 -5.63 1.70
CA ARG A 551 -20.32 -6.69 0.85
C ARG A 551 -18.90 -7.08 1.24
N ARG A 552 -18.03 -6.10 1.52
CA ARG A 552 -16.66 -6.36 2.00
C ARG A 552 -16.64 -7.14 3.32
N ARG A 553 -17.57 -6.86 4.24
CA ARG A 553 -17.67 -7.58 5.53
C ARG A 553 -18.18 -9.00 5.35
N GLU A 554 -19.17 -9.19 4.48
CA GLU A 554 -19.70 -10.50 4.12
C GLU A 554 -18.61 -11.38 3.50
N LEU A 555 -17.92 -10.88 2.46
CA LEU A 555 -16.84 -11.61 1.80
C LEU A 555 -15.71 -11.95 2.77
N LYS A 556 -15.34 -11.02 3.67
CA LYS A 556 -14.35 -11.29 4.70
C LYS A 556 -14.81 -12.39 5.66
N SER A 557 -16.08 -12.37 6.09
CA SER A 557 -16.62 -13.38 7.00
C SER A 557 -16.65 -14.75 6.34
N SER A 558 -17.14 -14.83 5.10
CA SER A 558 -17.20 -16.06 4.31
C SER A 558 -15.80 -16.63 4.08
N LYS A 559 -14.82 -15.80 3.69
CA LYS A 559 -13.44 -16.24 3.50
C LYS A 559 -12.80 -16.78 4.78
N THR A 560 -12.92 -16.05 5.90
CA THR A 560 -12.37 -16.51 7.19
C THR A 560 -13.03 -17.81 7.66
N GLN A 561 -14.32 -17.98 7.38
CA GLN A 561 -15.03 -19.20 7.72
C GLN A 561 -14.56 -20.38 6.87
N GLN A 562 -14.43 -20.17 5.56
CA GLN A 562 -13.88 -21.16 4.63
C GLN A 562 -12.47 -21.60 5.07
N GLU A 563 -11.58 -20.64 5.37
CA GLU A 563 -10.23 -20.93 5.90
C GLU A 563 -10.30 -21.75 7.19
N SER A 564 -11.15 -21.37 8.16
CA SER A 564 -11.28 -22.12 9.41
C SER A 564 -11.82 -23.54 9.23
N THR A 565 -12.76 -23.74 8.30
CA THR A 565 -13.30 -25.06 7.99
C THR A 565 -12.26 -25.93 7.30
N SER A 566 -11.47 -25.35 6.38
CA SER A 566 -10.33 -26.02 5.76
C SER A 566 -9.28 -26.41 6.80
N GLU A 567 -8.86 -25.50 7.68
CA GLU A 567 -7.89 -25.79 8.76
C GLU A 567 -8.37 -26.92 9.68
N ILE A 568 -9.68 -26.98 10.00
CA ILE A 568 -10.26 -28.08 10.79
C ILE A 568 -10.20 -29.40 10.02
N LYS A 569 -10.53 -29.39 8.72
CA LYS A 569 -10.51 -30.58 7.86
C LYS A 569 -9.10 -31.11 7.64
N GLU A 570 -8.11 -30.22 7.53
CA GLU A 570 -6.70 -30.54 7.28
C GLU A 570 -5.96 -31.04 8.54
N GLY A 571 -6.51 -30.82 9.73
CA GLY A 571 -5.85 -31.16 10.99
C GLY A 571 -4.65 -30.25 11.29
N ALA A 572 -3.74 -30.67 12.18
CA ALA A 572 -2.59 -29.86 12.57
C ALA A 572 -1.49 -29.87 11.50
N THR A 573 -1.62 -29.05 10.46
CA THR A 573 -0.67 -28.99 9.33
C THR A 573 0.60 -28.17 9.63
N TYR A 574 0.53 -27.20 10.55
CA TYR A 574 1.66 -26.35 10.94
C TYR A 574 1.57 -25.92 12.42
N GLN A 575 2.54 -26.32 13.24
CA GLN A 575 2.76 -25.73 14.56
C GLN A 575 4.26 -25.38 14.76
N PRO A 576 4.58 -24.35 15.56
CA PRO A 576 5.97 -24.06 15.91
C PRO A 576 6.60 -25.24 16.66
N ALA A 577 7.83 -25.63 16.30
CA ALA A 577 8.63 -26.66 16.98
C ALA A 577 8.05 -28.09 16.95
N VAL A 578 7.19 -28.43 15.99
CA VAL A 578 6.67 -29.80 15.78
C VAL A 578 7.80 -30.83 15.66
N ASP A 579 8.95 -30.42 15.12
CA ASP A 579 10.14 -31.24 14.93
C ASP A 579 10.97 -31.48 16.22
N LEU A 580 10.64 -30.82 17.35
CA LEU A 580 11.36 -30.97 18.62
C LEU A 580 10.70 -31.96 19.59
N GLU A 581 9.47 -32.41 19.29
CA GLU A 581 8.77 -33.47 20.01
C GLU A 581 8.86 -34.75 19.17
N PRO A 582 9.19 -35.94 19.74
CA PRO A 582 9.21 -37.19 19.00
C PRO A 582 7.77 -37.63 18.70
N SER A 583 7.14 -36.97 17.75
CA SER A 583 5.85 -37.35 17.17
C SER A 583 6.07 -37.71 15.71
N GLN A 584 5.42 -38.79 15.27
CA GLN A 584 5.50 -39.29 13.90
C GLN A 584 5.00 -38.21 12.92
N CYS A 585 5.92 -37.42 12.37
CA CYS A 585 5.64 -36.55 11.25
C CYS A 585 5.50 -37.41 10.00
N SER A 586 4.27 -37.81 9.66
CA SER A 586 3.99 -38.39 8.34
C SER A 586 4.13 -37.28 7.31
N THR A 587 5.15 -37.38 6.45
CA THR A 587 5.47 -36.36 5.44
C THR A 587 4.76 -36.53 4.10
N ASP A 588 3.98 -37.60 3.90
CA ASP A 588 3.75 -38.03 2.53
C ASP A 588 2.40 -37.63 1.93
N GLU A 589 1.38 -37.24 2.72
CA GLU A 589 0.13 -36.70 2.18
C GLU A 589 -0.51 -35.69 3.14
N ILE A 590 -1.09 -34.60 2.58
CA ILE A 590 -2.07 -33.78 3.32
C ILE A 590 -3.13 -34.77 3.83
N PRO A 591 -3.43 -34.83 5.13
CA PRO A 591 -4.41 -35.78 5.65
C PRO A 591 -5.69 -35.68 4.82
N SER A 592 -6.09 -36.78 4.20
CA SER A 592 -7.44 -36.86 3.63
C SER A 592 -8.45 -36.62 4.75
N GLN A 593 -9.60 -36.04 4.39
CA GLN A 593 -10.67 -35.68 5.31
C GLN A 593 -10.79 -36.70 6.44
N LEU A 594 -10.67 -36.25 7.69
CA LEU A 594 -10.77 -37.11 8.87
C LEU A 594 -12.00 -38.01 8.73
N GLN A 595 -11.78 -39.32 8.56
CA GLN A 595 -12.87 -40.27 8.63
C GLN A 595 -13.34 -40.32 10.10
N PRO A 596 -14.66 -40.22 10.35
CA PRO A 596 -15.18 -40.25 11.71
C PRO A 596 -14.78 -41.57 12.40
N PRO A 597 -14.63 -41.57 13.73
CA PRO A 597 -14.30 -42.77 14.48
C PRO A 597 -15.38 -43.84 14.23
N THR A 598 -14.95 -45.01 13.78
CA THR A 598 -15.81 -46.20 13.68
C THR A 598 -16.12 -46.67 15.09
N SER A 599 -17.15 -46.10 15.72
CA SER A 599 -17.66 -46.61 16.99
C SER A 599 -18.32 -47.97 16.75
N SER A 600 -17.53 -49.03 16.95
CA SER A 600 -18.04 -50.33 17.35
C SER A 600 -18.54 -50.24 18.79
N ALA A 601 -19.87 -50.27 18.99
CA ALA A 601 -20.55 -51.05 20.03
C ALA A 601 -21.97 -50.52 20.34
N HIS A 602 -22.94 -51.40 20.10
CA HIS A 602 -24.20 -51.63 20.82
C HIS A 602 -25.21 -50.48 21.00
N ILE A 603 -26.44 -50.68 20.49
CA ILE A 603 -27.67 -50.88 21.30
C ILE A 603 -28.84 -51.40 20.42
N VAL A 604 -29.38 -52.54 20.88
CA VAL A 604 -30.77 -53.03 20.93
C VAL A 604 -31.77 -52.61 19.83
N ASN A 605 -32.17 -53.61 19.04
CA ASN A 605 -33.42 -53.62 18.27
C ASN A 605 -34.62 -53.46 19.20
N ASN A 606 -35.46 -52.45 18.96
CA ASN A 606 -36.91 -52.64 19.07
C ASN A 606 -37.73 -51.57 18.30
N ALA A 607 -38.60 -52.10 17.45
CA ALA A 607 -39.86 -51.57 16.91
C ALA A 607 -39.93 -50.16 16.28
N GLN A 608 -40.00 -50.18 14.94
CA GLN A 608 -41.08 -49.59 14.12
C GLN A 608 -41.20 -48.06 14.06
N SER A 609 -40.17 -47.44 13.47
CA SER A 609 -40.25 -46.31 12.53
C SER A 609 -38.88 -46.22 11.86
N ASP A 610 -38.80 -46.25 10.53
CA ASP A 610 -37.52 -46.13 9.83
C ASP A 610 -37.07 -44.67 9.91
N PHE A 611 -36.24 -44.35 10.92
CA PHE A 611 -35.67 -43.02 11.06
C PHE A 611 -34.55 -42.83 10.04
N LEU A 612 -34.68 -41.82 9.17
CA LEU A 612 -33.56 -41.29 8.41
C LEU A 612 -32.80 -40.30 9.29
N PHE A 613 -31.51 -40.57 9.50
CA PHE A 613 -30.60 -39.64 10.15
C PHE A 613 -29.87 -38.84 9.08
N PHE A 614 -30.06 -37.53 9.10
CA PHE A 614 -29.35 -36.61 8.21
C PHE A 614 -28.24 -35.91 9.00
N ASP A 615 -27.04 -35.92 8.43
CA ASP A 615 -25.96 -35.05 8.87
C ASP A 615 -25.60 -34.08 7.74
N LEU A 616 -25.50 -32.80 8.08
CA LEU A 616 -25.36 -31.71 7.13
C LEU A 616 -24.21 -30.81 7.56
N GLU A 617 -23.10 -30.88 6.81
CA GLU A 617 -22.07 -29.87 6.95
C GLU A 617 -22.37 -28.72 6.00
N THR A 618 -22.29 -27.50 6.54
CA THR A 618 -22.60 -26.29 5.81
C THR A 618 -21.45 -25.31 5.93
N THR A 619 -21.33 -24.42 4.93
CA THR A 619 -20.41 -23.28 5.00
C THR A 619 -20.76 -22.29 6.13
N GLY A 620 -21.85 -22.51 6.89
CA GLY A 620 -22.23 -21.73 8.07
C GLY A 620 -23.65 -22.00 8.59
N LEU A 621 -24.00 -21.32 9.69
CA LEU A 621 -25.28 -21.49 10.38
C LEU A 621 -26.43 -20.63 9.84
N GLY A 622 -26.21 -19.91 8.73
CA GLY A 622 -27.22 -19.05 8.10
C GLY A 622 -28.08 -19.83 7.10
N THR A 623 -29.30 -19.36 6.83
CA THR A 623 -30.23 -19.99 5.87
C THR A 623 -29.70 -20.04 4.44
N GLU A 624 -28.78 -19.13 4.07
CA GLU A 624 -28.12 -19.05 2.75
C GLU A 624 -26.78 -19.81 2.71
N SER A 625 -26.46 -20.59 3.73
CA SER A 625 -25.18 -21.31 3.79
C SER A 625 -25.22 -22.50 2.85
N LYS A 626 -24.21 -22.62 1.99
CA LYS A 626 -24.06 -23.77 1.09
C LYS A 626 -23.85 -25.05 1.89
N ILE A 627 -24.55 -26.12 1.51
CA ILE A 627 -24.27 -27.47 1.99
C ILE A 627 -22.97 -27.93 1.33
N VAL A 628 -21.98 -28.31 2.14
CA VAL A 628 -20.68 -28.80 1.68
C VAL A 628 -20.59 -30.32 1.77
N GLU A 629 -21.45 -30.93 2.58
CA GLU A 629 -21.53 -32.38 2.75
C GLU A 629 -22.96 -32.76 3.12
N PHE A 630 -23.44 -33.83 2.50
CA PHE A 630 -24.73 -34.42 2.82
C PHE A 630 -24.52 -35.90 3.12
N ALA A 631 -24.82 -36.29 4.36
CA ALA A 631 -24.83 -37.68 4.77
C ALA A 631 -26.25 -38.07 5.20
N CYS A 632 -26.68 -39.24 4.75
CA CYS A 632 -27.95 -39.82 5.14
C CYS A 632 -27.76 -41.29 5.47
N ILE A 633 -28.23 -41.70 6.64
CA ILE A 633 -28.20 -43.10 7.09
C ILE A 633 -29.62 -43.60 7.30
N ASN A 634 -29.93 -44.73 6.68
CA ASN A 634 -31.13 -45.52 6.99
C ASN A 634 -30.71 -46.98 7.19
N LYS A 635 -30.83 -47.47 8.43
CA LYS A 635 -30.45 -48.83 8.84
C LYS A 635 -29.01 -49.19 8.43
N ASN A 636 -28.87 -49.89 7.29
CA ASN A 636 -27.62 -50.42 6.76
C ASN A 636 -27.12 -49.68 5.52
N ASN A 637 -27.89 -48.72 4.99
CA ASN A 637 -27.55 -47.96 3.80
C ASN A 637 -27.03 -46.58 4.21
N ILE A 638 -25.82 -46.28 3.77
CA ILE A 638 -25.16 -44.98 3.97
C ILE A 638 -25.08 -44.31 2.59
N PHE A 639 -25.69 -43.15 2.47
CA PHE A 639 -25.52 -42.26 1.32
C PHE A 639 -24.67 -41.06 1.74
N HIS A 640 -23.59 -40.83 1.01
CA HIS A 640 -22.63 -39.78 1.33
C HIS A 640 -22.15 -39.09 0.05
N ARG A 641 -22.23 -37.75 0.00
CA ARG A 641 -21.83 -36.97 -1.17
C ARG A 641 -21.19 -35.65 -0.77
N TYR A 642 -20.01 -35.39 -1.34
CA TYR A 642 -19.37 -34.08 -1.38
C TYR A 642 -19.71 -33.40 -2.70
N ASP A 643 -20.27 -32.19 -2.66
CA ASP A 643 -20.56 -31.46 -3.90
C ASP A 643 -20.47 -29.95 -3.69
N ASP A 644 -19.59 -29.29 -4.44
CA ASP A 644 -19.41 -27.82 -4.43
C ASP A 644 -20.59 -27.06 -5.08
N SER A 645 -21.61 -27.78 -5.61
CA SER A 645 -22.57 -27.22 -6.56
C SER A 645 -24.07 -27.52 -6.32
N LEU A 646 -24.49 -28.03 -5.15
CA LEU A 646 -25.91 -28.30 -4.89
C LEU A 646 -26.73 -27.00 -4.70
N LEU A 647 -27.26 -26.48 -5.81
CA LEU A 647 -28.47 -25.66 -5.85
C LEU A 647 -29.66 -26.57 -5.52
N VAL A 648 -30.50 -26.12 -4.59
CA VAL A 648 -31.71 -26.80 -4.13
C VAL A 648 -32.60 -27.20 -5.32
N THR A 649 -32.55 -28.46 -5.73
CA THR A 649 -33.64 -29.10 -6.48
C THR A 649 -34.44 -29.95 -5.51
N TYR A 650 -35.75 -29.71 -5.46
CA TYR A 650 -36.71 -30.52 -4.71
C TYR A 650 -36.54 -32.00 -5.07
N TRP A 651 -36.30 -32.84 -4.07
CA TRP A 651 -36.38 -34.29 -4.20
C TRP A 651 -37.68 -34.73 -3.52
N SER A 652 -38.61 -35.28 -4.31
CA SER A 652 -39.73 -36.06 -3.78
C SER A 652 -39.20 -37.40 -3.29
N ILE A 653 -39.50 -37.72 -2.03
CA ILE A 653 -39.21 -39.02 -1.40
C ILE A 653 -39.92 -40.14 -2.16
#